data_AF-A0A968PLR3-F1
#
_entry.id   AF-A0A968PLR3-F1
#
_cell.length_a   1.000
_cell.length_b   1.000
_cell.length_c   1.000
_cell.angle_alpha   90.00
_cell.angle_beta   90.00
_cell.angle_gamma   90.00
#
_symmetry.space_group_name_H-M   'P 1'
#
loop_
_entity.id
_entity.type
_entity.pdbx_description
1 polymer ?
#
loop_
_entity_poly.entity_id
_entity_poly.type
_entity_poly.pdbx_seq_one_letter_code
_entity_poly.pdbx_strand_id
1 'polypeptide(L)'
;MGYIVSALRQMGWDFQLHHRFSTEELMQQCRVETQHQALLGRLLQILAEVGTLTDAGDRQWQVGQVPAVEDPLELWRSLHNHYPAHHAELDLLGRCGQSLAEVLQGHCDPLQILFPNGSFALVEQLYQHSPAAQAMNQLVQQAIATALENLPTDRTIRILELGAGTGGTTASVLPHLPNQQTDYVFTDISPLFLAKAQQKFGDYPFVRYQILDVEQPQQALFQHFDLILAANVLHATADLRQSLTHVQQMLAPGGWLVLLEGVQPQRWLDLIFGLTEGWWKFRDNDLRPLHPLLRQAQWRNLLQEQFAAVDVITAVEDETIAQQAMILAQSPDATAGTSATDPGNWLIFADRTGVGQQLASQLQEQGDRCTVVYAASSDQGLQEEALPINPEQPEAFQRLFQRVTTAPTYRGVIYLWGLESATTDMTLDALEAASRLTAEAPLHLLKALETAAIAPPMPLWLVTRGAQAVTPDQPLAIAQSMLWGLGRVLAVEQPLHWGGLIDLDPETSVVQAATDLVQTLRAGSAAEPLAVRQGQWYAARLVRQAIAAQSSPPYQWRSQDSYLITGGLGDLGLAIAGWMVEQGARHLILLSRRVLPPRPQWQAIAAEGKSVHAAPIAAIQALEQQGATVYLATADVSCVDQVEVALDAVNAWAVLPCGGSFTWLECHNRYCR
;
A
#
# COMPACT_ATOMS: atom_id res chain seq x y z
N MET A 1 10.36 -2.99 40.81
CA MET A 1 11.58 -3.06 41.65
C MET A 1 11.83 -4.48 42.14
N GLY A 2 10.94 -5.09 42.94
CA GLY A 2 11.15 -6.44 43.50
C GLY A 2 11.61 -7.48 42.46
N TYR A 3 10.89 -7.62 41.34
CA TYR A 3 11.29 -8.52 40.25
C TYR A 3 12.68 -8.24 39.67
N ILE A 4 13.05 -6.96 39.49
CA ILE A 4 14.35 -6.55 38.96
C ILE A 4 15.48 -6.97 39.91
N VAL A 5 15.33 -6.64 41.20
CA VAL A 5 16.31 -6.99 42.23
C VAL A 5 16.43 -8.50 42.38
N SER A 6 15.31 -9.22 42.37
CA SER A 6 15.29 -10.69 42.41
C SER A 6 16.04 -11.30 41.23
N ALA A 7 15.77 -10.82 40.01
CA ALA A 7 16.42 -11.32 38.80
C ALA A 7 17.94 -11.07 38.81
N LEU A 8 18.37 -9.84 39.16
CA LEU A 8 19.80 -9.52 39.26
C LEU A 8 20.51 -10.41 40.30
N ARG A 9 19.89 -10.65 41.46
CA ARG A 9 20.43 -11.57 42.48
C ARG A 9 20.49 -13.02 41.99
N GLN A 10 19.46 -13.50 41.29
CA GLN A 10 19.45 -14.84 40.68
C GLN A 10 20.58 -15.01 39.65
N MET A 11 20.90 -13.95 38.91
CA MET A 11 22.04 -13.91 37.98
C MET A 11 23.39 -13.67 38.68
N GLY A 12 23.44 -13.66 40.01
CA GLY A 12 24.68 -13.56 40.79
C GLY A 12 25.17 -12.13 41.06
N TRP A 13 24.33 -11.10 40.88
CA TRP A 13 24.67 -9.73 41.27
C TRP A 13 24.45 -9.49 42.76
N ASP A 14 25.47 -8.95 43.42
CA ASP A 14 25.41 -8.54 44.82
C ASP A 14 25.48 -7.00 44.93
N PHE A 15 24.47 -6.41 45.58
CA PHE A 15 24.39 -4.96 45.74
C PHE A 15 25.22 -4.53 46.94
N GLN A 16 26.40 -3.98 46.67
CA GLN A 16 27.30 -3.43 47.70
C GLN A 16 27.20 -1.91 47.73
N LEU A 17 26.98 -1.34 48.92
CA LEU A 17 26.84 0.11 49.09
C LEU A 17 28.06 0.85 48.53
N HIS A 18 27.82 1.93 47.77
CA HIS A 18 28.84 2.73 47.07
C HIS A 18 29.63 2.03 45.96
N HIS A 19 29.36 0.76 45.66
CA HIS A 19 29.95 0.09 44.50
C HIS A 19 29.55 0.81 43.21
N ARG A 20 30.55 1.05 42.35
CA ARG A 20 30.39 1.66 41.03
C ARG A 20 30.60 0.61 39.95
N PHE A 21 29.75 0.61 38.94
CA PHE A 21 29.81 -0.35 37.84
C PHE A 21 29.22 0.23 36.56
N SER A 22 29.70 -0.26 35.41
CA SER A 22 29.12 0.04 34.10
C SER A 22 28.00 -0.94 33.72
N THR A 23 27.13 -0.54 32.79
CA THR A 23 26.13 -1.47 32.23
C THR A 23 26.81 -2.68 31.57
N GLU A 24 27.93 -2.47 30.86
CA GLU A 24 28.69 -3.55 30.23
C GLU A 24 29.31 -4.52 31.24
N GLU A 25 29.84 -4.01 32.36
CA GLU A 25 30.37 -4.84 33.46
C GLU A 25 29.27 -5.73 34.05
N LEU A 26 28.08 -5.15 34.30
CA LEU A 26 26.93 -5.90 34.78
C LEU A 26 26.48 -6.97 33.76
N MET A 27 26.43 -6.63 32.47
CA MET A 27 26.10 -7.59 31.42
C MET A 27 27.05 -8.78 31.42
N GLN A 28 28.36 -8.54 31.51
CA GLN A 28 29.37 -9.60 31.54
C GLN A 28 29.23 -10.48 32.79
N GLN A 29 29.05 -9.87 33.97
CA GLN A 29 28.94 -10.60 35.23
C GLN A 29 27.66 -11.46 35.29
N CYS A 30 26.52 -10.89 34.88
CA CYS A 30 25.23 -11.56 34.91
C CYS A 30 24.95 -12.43 33.67
N ARG A 31 25.85 -12.42 32.67
CA ARG A 31 25.70 -13.12 31.38
C ARG A 31 24.43 -12.70 30.64
N VAL A 32 24.17 -11.39 30.59
CA VAL A 32 23.03 -10.84 29.87
C VAL A 32 23.32 -10.85 28.37
N GLU A 33 22.38 -11.39 27.59
CA GLU A 33 22.46 -11.41 26.12
C GLU A 33 22.42 -10.00 25.54
N THR A 34 23.18 -9.77 24.47
CA THR A 34 23.37 -8.43 23.87
C THR A 34 22.06 -7.82 23.38
N GLN A 35 21.13 -8.64 22.90
CA GLN A 35 19.79 -8.20 22.49
C GLN A 35 18.98 -7.55 23.62
N HIS A 36 19.29 -7.85 24.90
CA HIS A 36 18.60 -7.31 26.06
C HIS A 36 19.33 -6.13 26.73
N GLN A 37 20.38 -5.58 26.10
CA GLN A 37 21.13 -4.44 26.63
C GLN A 37 20.24 -3.22 26.89
N ALA A 38 19.32 -2.90 25.97
CA ALA A 38 18.43 -1.75 26.10
C ALA A 38 17.45 -1.92 27.27
N LEU A 39 16.87 -3.12 27.40
CA LEU A 39 16.05 -3.49 28.56
C LEU A 39 16.84 -3.36 29.85
N LEU A 40 18.05 -3.95 29.94
CA LEU A 40 18.87 -3.85 31.15
C LEU A 40 19.15 -2.39 31.54
N GLY A 41 19.50 -1.53 30.57
CA GLY A 41 19.67 -0.10 30.80
C GLY A 41 18.43 0.56 31.40
N ARG A 42 17.23 0.22 30.89
CA ARG A 42 15.97 0.68 31.46
C ARG A 42 15.72 0.14 32.86
N LEU A 43 16.04 -1.12 33.13
CA LEU A 43 15.90 -1.70 34.49
C LEU A 43 16.79 -0.98 35.51
N LEU A 44 18.02 -0.62 35.12
CA LEU A 44 18.92 0.18 35.97
C LEU A 44 18.38 1.59 36.20
N GLN A 45 17.80 2.22 35.16
CA GLN A 45 17.12 3.50 35.31
C GLN A 45 15.94 3.40 36.29
N ILE A 46 15.14 2.33 36.24
CA ILE A 46 14.06 2.08 37.21
C ILE A 46 14.61 1.98 38.64
N LEU A 47 15.74 1.31 38.84
CA LEU A 47 16.40 1.24 40.14
C LEU A 47 16.93 2.61 40.60
N ALA A 48 17.35 3.47 39.67
CA ALA A 48 17.75 4.84 39.97
C ALA A 48 16.57 5.73 40.35
N GLU A 49 15.43 5.61 39.65
CA GLU A 49 14.21 6.36 39.95
C GLU A 49 13.66 6.09 41.37
N VAL A 50 13.96 4.91 41.93
CA VAL A 50 13.58 4.53 43.31
C VAL A 50 14.72 4.68 44.33
N GLY A 51 15.84 5.29 43.92
CA GLY A 51 16.98 5.61 44.81
C GLY A 51 17.89 4.43 45.17
N THR A 52 17.68 3.24 44.57
CA THR A 52 18.61 2.10 44.76
C THR A 52 19.95 2.38 44.08
N LEU A 53 19.91 2.97 42.88
CA LEU A 53 21.07 3.41 42.13
C LEU A 53 21.09 4.94 42.00
N THR A 54 22.26 5.49 41.67
CA THR A 54 22.43 6.88 41.24
C THR A 54 23.33 6.91 40.02
N ASP A 55 23.05 7.79 39.06
CA ASP A 55 23.95 8.07 37.94
C ASP A 55 25.24 8.72 38.48
N ALA A 56 26.38 8.07 38.26
CA ALA A 56 27.68 8.50 38.75
C ALA A 56 28.51 9.26 37.69
N GLY A 57 27.93 9.55 36.52
CA GLY A 57 28.65 10.09 35.36
C GLY A 57 29.46 9.01 34.63
N ASP A 58 30.02 9.36 33.46
CA ASP A 58 30.88 8.47 32.66
C ASP A 58 30.29 7.07 32.35
N ARG A 59 28.96 6.99 32.18
CA ARG A 59 28.20 5.74 31.95
C ARG A 59 28.32 4.73 33.10
N GLN A 60 28.51 5.22 34.33
CA GLN A 60 28.62 4.41 35.54
C GLN A 60 27.40 4.60 36.43
N TRP A 61 26.98 3.52 37.08
CA TRP A 61 25.99 3.51 38.14
C TRP A 61 26.68 3.36 39.49
N GLN A 62 26.15 3.99 40.52
CA GLN A 62 26.59 3.78 41.89
C GLN A 62 25.43 3.25 42.74
N VAL A 63 25.68 2.24 43.57
CA VAL A 63 24.69 1.74 44.54
C VAL A 63 24.52 2.77 45.67
N GLY A 64 23.38 3.46 45.67
CA GLY A 64 23.01 4.45 46.68
C GLY A 64 22.41 3.81 47.93
N GLN A 65 21.63 2.74 47.74
CA GLN A 65 21.04 1.96 48.83
C GLN A 65 21.01 0.48 48.44
N VAL A 66 21.35 -0.39 49.40
CA VAL A 66 21.18 -1.84 49.21
C VAL A 66 19.69 -2.18 49.29
N PRO A 67 19.08 -2.75 48.23
CA PRO A 67 17.65 -3.02 48.22
C PRO A 67 17.29 -4.13 49.21
N ALA A 68 16.17 -3.98 49.91
CA ALA A 68 15.67 -4.98 50.84
C ALA A 68 15.39 -6.33 50.16
N VAL A 69 15.39 -7.41 50.93
CA VAL A 69 14.98 -8.74 50.46
C VAL A 69 13.47 -8.87 50.68
N GLU A 70 12.68 -8.30 49.77
CA GLU A 70 11.25 -8.55 49.70
C GLU A 70 10.98 -9.60 48.63
N ASP A 71 10.19 -10.62 48.95
CA ASP A 71 9.74 -11.62 47.98
C ASP A 71 8.68 -11.00 47.05
N PRO A 72 8.97 -10.81 45.75
CA PRO A 72 7.99 -10.27 44.80
C PRO A 72 6.71 -11.11 44.72
N LEU A 73 6.79 -12.41 45.02
CA LEU A 73 5.66 -13.32 44.96
C LEU A 73 4.67 -13.09 46.11
N GLU A 74 5.15 -12.75 47.31
CA GLU A 74 4.27 -12.38 48.43
C GLU A 74 3.52 -11.07 48.14
N LEU A 75 4.22 -10.06 47.62
CA LEU A 75 3.61 -8.81 47.18
C LEU A 75 2.60 -9.04 46.07
N TRP A 76 2.93 -9.86 45.08
CA TRP A 76 2.03 -10.21 43.99
C TRP A 76 0.75 -10.90 44.51
N ARG A 77 0.87 -11.88 45.41
CA ARG A 77 -0.30 -12.53 46.04
C ARG A 77 -1.17 -11.52 46.79
N SER A 78 -0.55 -10.61 47.53
CA SER A 78 -1.26 -9.54 48.24
C SER A 78 -2.04 -8.64 47.27
N LEU A 79 -1.38 -8.15 46.21
CA LEU A 79 -2.02 -7.30 45.20
C LEU A 79 -3.14 -8.02 44.47
N HIS A 80 -2.93 -9.28 44.07
CA HIS A 80 -3.93 -10.09 43.38
C HIS A 80 -5.19 -10.30 44.25
N ASN A 81 -5.03 -10.44 45.57
CA ASN A 81 -6.16 -10.56 46.50
C ASN A 81 -6.89 -9.22 46.71
N HIS A 82 -6.17 -8.10 46.75
CA HIS A 82 -6.77 -6.77 46.98
C HIS A 82 -7.40 -6.17 45.71
N TYR A 83 -6.87 -6.51 44.53
CA TYR A 83 -7.23 -5.89 43.26
C TYR A 83 -7.59 -6.93 42.19
N PRO A 84 -8.61 -7.78 42.41
CA PRO A 84 -8.96 -8.86 41.49
C PRO A 84 -9.39 -8.39 40.09
N ALA A 85 -9.85 -7.14 39.96
CA ALA A 85 -10.19 -6.54 38.67
C ALA A 85 -8.96 -6.36 37.75
N HIS A 86 -7.76 -6.30 38.33
CA HIS A 86 -6.48 -6.13 37.62
C HIS A 86 -5.71 -7.44 37.45
N HIS A 87 -6.40 -8.58 37.48
CA HIS A 87 -5.76 -9.90 37.42
C HIS A 87 -4.93 -10.07 36.14
N ALA A 88 -5.36 -9.54 34.99
CA ALA A 88 -4.62 -9.68 33.74
C ALA A 88 -3.25 -8.99 33.79
N GLU A 89 -3.22 -7.76 34.29
CA GLU A 89 -2.00 -6.99 34.54
C GLU A 89 -1.07 -7.71 35.52
N LEU A 90 -1.63 -8.16 36.64
CA LEU A 90 -0.88 -8.80 37.72
C LEU A 90 -0.34 -10.16 37.29
N ASP A 91 -1.12 -10.99 36.62
CA ASP A 91 -0.72 -12.33 36.16
C ASP A 91 0.37 -12.24 35.09
N LEU A 92 0.26 -11.31 34.15
CA LEU A 92 1.31 -11.08 33.14
C LEU A 92 2.59 -10.57 33.79
N LEU A 93 2.50 -9.55 34.65
CA LEU A 93 3.65 -9.04 35.38
C LEU A 93 4.30 -10.12 36.25
N GLY A 94 3.48 -10.93 36.92
CA GLY A 94 3.96 -12.02 37.77
C GLY A 94 4.73 -13.06 36.98
N ARG A 95 4.20 -13.49 35.84
CA ARG A 95 4.84 -14.50 34.99
C ARG A 95 6.12 -13.98 34.33
N CYS A 96 6.06 -12.79 33.75
CA CYS A 96 7.19 -12.15 33.08
C CYS A 96 8.29 -11.77 34.07
N GLY A 97 7.90 -11.18 35.21
CA GLY A 97 8.82 -10.77 36.27
C GLY A 97 9.56 -11.94 36.93
N GLN A 98 8.89 -13.08 37.15
CA GLN A 98 9.54 -14.30 37.68
C GLN A 98 10.56 -14.89 36.72
N SER A 99 10.34 -14.74 35.41
CA SER A 99 11.19 -15.30 34.36
C SER A 99 12.24 -14.31 33.85
N LEU A 100 12.32 -13.11 34.44
CA LEU A 100 13.14 -12.01 33.94
C LEU A 100 14.63 -12.37 33.84
N ALA A 101 15.18 -13.11 34.81
CA ALA A 101 16.57 -13.57 34.77
C ALA A 101 16.82 -14.53 33.59
N GLU A 102 15.92 -15.50 33.39
CA GLU A 102 16.02 -16.47 32.29
C GLU A 102 15.93 -15.79 30.92
N VAL A 103 15.04 -14.79 30.78
CA VAL A 103 14.94 -13.99 29.55
C VAL A 103 16.21 -13.19 29.31
N LEU A 104 16.71 -12.46 30.31
CA LEU A 104 17.93 -11.64 30.18
C LEU A 104 19.15 -12.49 29.78
N GLN A 105 19.22 -13.74 30.22
CA GLN A 105 20.28 -14.69 29.87
C GLN A 105 20.02 -15.51 28.59
N GLY A 106 18.91 -15.27 27.89
CA GLY A 106 18.56 -15.99 26.65
C GLY A 106 18.11 -17.44 26.87
N HIS A 107 17.82 -17.85 28.10
CA HIS A 107 17.35 -19.20 28.43
C HIS A 107 15.85 -19.40 28.16
N CYS A 108 15.08 -18.32 28.03
CA CYS A 108 13.65 -18.36 27.75
C CYS A 108 13.25 -17.35 26.67
N ASP A 109 12.45 -17.79 25.69
CA ASP A 109 11.83 -16.90 24.71
C ASP A 109 10.69 -16.10 25.38
N PRO A 110 10.74 -14.77 25.39
CA PRO A 110 9.71 -13.93 26.01
C PRO A 110 8.32 -14.11 25.38
N LEU A 111 8.23 -14.46 24.09
CA LEU A 111 6.94 -14.71 23.44
C LEU A 111 6.25 -15.96 24.01
N GLN A 112 6.99 -16.98 24.44
CA GLN A 112 6.42 -18.17 25.08
C GLN A 112 5.85 -17.86 26.47
N ILE A 113 6.38 -16.84 27.15
CA ILE A 113 5.90 -16.38 28.44
C ILE A 113 4.58 -15.59 28.27
N LEU A 114 4.56 -14.68 27.28
CA LEU A 114 3.39 -13.88 26.94
C LEU A 114 2.25 -14.75 26.39
N PHE A 115 2.58 -15.73 25.54
CA PHE A 115 1.64 -16.59 24.83
C PHE A 115 1.89 -18.08 25.12
N PRO A 116 1.68 -18.55 26.36
CA PRO A 116 1.96 -19.93 26.72
C PRO A 116 1.07 -20.88 25.91
N ASN A 117 1.70 -21.90 25.30
CA ASN A 117 1.04 -22.84 24.39
C ASN A 117 0.31 -22.14 23.21
N GLY A 118 0.77 -20.95 22.81
CA GLY A 118 0.14 -20.14 21.75
C GLY A 118 -1.17 -19.46 22.17
N SER A 119 -1.50 -19.44 23.47
CA SER A 119 -2.73 -18.81 23.96
C SER A 119 -2.58 -17.30 24.13
N PHE A 120 -3.46 -16.55 23.47
CA PHE A 120 -3.55 -15.09 23.61
C PHE A 120 -4.48 -14.64 24.73
N ALA A 121 -5.12 -15.56 25.47
CA ALA A 121 -6.25 -15.24 26.34
C ALA A 121 -5.91 -14.14 27.37
N LEU A 122 -4.74 -14.20 28.00
CA LEU A 122 -4.39 -13.24 29.04
C LEU A 122 -4.04 -11.85 28.48
N VAL A 123 -3.36 -11.79 27.34
CA VAL A 123 -3.06 -10.53 26.65
C VAL A 123 -4.33 -9.90 26.07
N GLU A 124 -5.25 -10.73 25.58
CA GLU A 124 -6.59 -10.30 25.17
C GLU A 124 -7.38 -9.73 26.36
N GLN A 125 -7.35 -10.37 27.53
CA GLN A 125 -7.94 -9.82 28.75
C GLN A 125 -7.32 -8.48 29.14
N LEU A 126 -6.00 -8.31 29.02
CA LEU A 126 -5.32 -7.05 29.30
C LEU A 126 -5.84 -5.91 28.40
N TYR A 127 -5.88 -6.11 27.09
CA TYR A 127 -6.25 -5.07 26.12
C TYR A 127 -7.76 -4.88 25.91
N GLN A 128 -8.59 -5.81 26.40
CA GLN A 128 -10.05 -5.74 26.22
C GLN A 128 -10.81 -5.53 27.53
N HIS A 129 -10.37 -6.14 28.63
CA HIS A 129 -11.16 -6.27 29.85
C HIS A 129 -10.51 -5.67 31.11
N SER A 130 -9.25 -5.24 31.05
CA SER A 130 -8.65 -4.47 32.16
C SER A 130 -9.41 -3.15 32.35
N PRO A 131 -9.51 -2.61 33.57
CA PRO A 131 -10.25 -1.38 33.83
C PRO A 131 -9.79 -0.19 32.97
N ALA A 132 -8.48 -0.05 32.77
CA ALA A 132 -7.92 1.00 31.91
C ALA A 132 -8.28 0.77 30.43
N ALA A 133 -8.14 -0.45 29.93
CA ALA A 133 -8.49 -0.77 28.55
C ALA A 133 -9.98 -0.57 28.27
N GLN A 134 -10.86 -0.95 29.20
CA GLN A 134 -12.30 -0.72 29.05
C GLN A 134 -12.64 0.76 28.93
N ALA A 135 -12.06 1.61 29.78
CA ALA A 135 -12.27 3.06 29.72
C ALA A 135 -11.79 3.64 28.38
N MET A 136 -10.59 3.26 27.94
CA MET A 136 -10.03 3.77 26.69
C MET A 136 -10.73 3.24 25.44
N ASN A 137 -11.10 1.96 25.40
CA ASN A 137 -11.85 1.38 24.29
C ASN A 137 -13.25 1.99 24.19
N GLN A 138 -13.87 2.37 25.31
CA GLN A 138 -15.13 3.14 25.30
C GLN A 138 -14.95 4.53 24.70
N LEU A 139 -13.85 5.23 25.00
CA LEU A 139 -13.53 6.52 24.38
C LEU A 139 -13.35 6.39 22.86
N VAL A 140 -12.61 5.38 22.40
CA VAL A 140 -12.45 5.10 20.96
C VAL A 140 -13.80 4.80 20.30
N GLN A 141 -14.61 3.97 20.94
CA GLN A 141 -15.95 3.63 20.47
C GLN A 141 -16.84 4.87 20.35
N GLN A 142 -16.82 5.78 21.33
CA GLN A 142 -17.57 7.04 21.31
C GLN A 142 -17.07 8.00 20.24
N ALA A 143 -15.76 8.13 20.06
CA ALA A 143 -15.18 8.96 19.01
C ALA A 143 -15.61 8.48 17.61
N ILE A 144 -15.52 7.17 17.36
CA ILE A 144 -15.94 6.58 16.08
C ILE A 144 -17.45 6.74 15.89
N ALA A 145 -18.27 6.48 16.91
CA ALA A 145 -19.71 6.68 16.83
C ALA A 145 -20.07 8.13 16.48
N THR A 146 -19.41 9.10 17.13
CA THR A 146 -19.63 10.54 16.88
C THR A 146 -19.22 10.93 15.45
N ALA A 147 -18.13 10.37 14.92
CA ALA A 147 -17.72 10.59 13.53
C ALA A 147 -18.75 10.03 12.53
N LEU A 148 -19.45 8.95 12.88
CA LEU A 148 -20.46 8.31 12.05
C LEU A 148 -21.82 9.02 12.05
N GLU A 149 -22.16 9.81 13.08
CA GLU A 149 -23.46 10.50 13.17
C GLU A 149 -23.73 11.44 11.98
N ASN A 150 -22.67 11.99 11.39
CA ASN A 150 -22.76 12.91 10.25
C ASN A 150 -22.50 12.24 8.90
N LEU A 151 -22.38 10.90 8.85
CA LEU A 151 -22.12 10.17 7.62
C LEU A 151 -23.38 10.15 6.73
N PRO A 152 -23.31 10.60 5.47
CA PRO A 152 -24.43 10.46 4.54
C PRO A 152 -24.85 8.99 4.40
N THR A 153 -26.15 8.72 4.35
CA THR A 153 -26.71 7.35 4.35
C THR A 153 -26.33 6.51 3.12
N ASP A 154 -25.85 7.16 2.06
CA ASP A 154 -25.38 6.55 0.82
C ASP A 154 -23.86 6.36 0.76
N ARG A 155 -23.11 6.84 1.76
CA ARG A 155 -21.66 6.72 1.83
C ARG A 155 -21.27 5.49 2.67
N THR A 156 -20.32 4.71 2.17
CA THR A 156 -19.63 3.68 2.96
C THR A 156 -18.41 4.31 3.63
N ILE A 157 -18.24 4.11 4.94
CA ILE A 157 -17.00 4.46 5.65
C ILE A 157 -15.97 3.34 5.47
N ARG A 158 -14.76 3.71 5.08
CA ARG A 158 -13.61 2.80 4.97
C ARG A 158 -12.71 2.98 6.17
N ILE A 159 -12.60 1.94 6.99
CA ILE A 159 -11.82 1.92 8.22
C ILE A 159 -10.66 0.94 8.06
N LEU A 160 -9.45 1.37 8.40
CA LEU A 160 -8.27 0.51 8.53
C LEU A 160 -7.87 0.43 10.00
N GLU A 161 -7.64 -0.76 10.53
CA GLU A 161 -7.03 -0.94 11.85
C GLU A 161 -5.61 -1.48 11.69
N LEU A 162 -4.62 -0.72 12.18
CA LEU A 162 -3.20 -1.03 12.13
C LEU A 162 -2.78 -1.79 13.39
N GLY A 163 -2.07 -2.91 13.21
CA GLY A 163 -1.54 -3.73 14.31
C GLY A 163 -2.61 -4.12 15.32
N ALA A 164 -3.76 -4.57 14.82
CA ALA A 164 -4.94 -4.85 15.61
C ALA A 164 -4.75 -6.01 16.61
N GLY A 165 -3.72 -6.85 16.41
CA GLY A 165 -3.27 -7.86 17.36
C GLY A 165 -4.37 -8.82 17.80
N THR A 166 -4.65 -8.85 19.10
CA THR A 166 -5.71 -9.72 19.68
C THR A 166 -7.14 -9.26 19.37
N GLY A 167 -7.30 -8.08 18.76
CA GLY A 167 -8.58 -7.46 18.47
C GLY A 167 -9.30 -6.90 19.70
N GLY A 168 -8.55 -6.44 20.71
CA GLY A 168 -9.12 -5.89 21.94
C GLY A 168 -9.98 -4.66 21.68
N THR A 169 -9.43 -3.67 20.96
CA THR A 169 -10.15 -2.46 20.54
C THR A 169 -11.18 -2.77 19.46
N THR A 170 -10.83 -3.62 18.47
CA THR A 170 -11.76 -4.12 17.44
C THR A 170 -13.07 -4.63 18.03
N ALA A 171 -13.01 -5.45 19.10
CA ALA A 171 -14.19 -6.03 19.74
C ALA A 171 -15.13 -4.99 20.38
N SER A 172 -14.61 -3.81 20.74
CA SER A 172 -15.43 -2.69 21.23
C SER A 172 -16.02 -1.86 20.10
N VAL A 173 -15.34 -1.77 18.96
CA VAL A 173 -15.75 -0.93 17.82
C VAL A 173 -16.78 -1.62 16.93
N LEU A 174 -16.51 -2.85 16.47
CA LEU A 174 -17.33 -3.55 15.47
C LEU A 174 -18.85 -3.62 15.79
N PRO A 175 -19.29 -3.86 17.04
CA PRO A 175 -20.72 -3.93 17.35
C PRO A 175 -21.51 -2.63 17.09
N HIS A 176 -20.81 -1.50 16.93
CA HIS A 176 -21.42 -0.17 16.76
C HIS A 176 -21.34 0.34 15.32
N LEU A 177 -20.74 -0.42 14.41
CA LEU A 177 -20.58 -0.02 13.01
C LEU A 177 -21.81 -0.44 12.18
N PRO A 178 -22.32 0.42 11.28
CA PRO A 178 -23.44 0.09 10.42
C PRO A 178 -23.05 -0.95 9.35
N ASN A 179 -23.56 -2.17 9.47
CA ASN A 179 -23.21 -3.31 8.61
C ASN A 179 -23.22 -3.04 7.09
N GLN A 180 -24.15 -2.20 6.61
CA GLN A 180 -24.33 -1.93 5.17
C GLN A 180 -23.51 -0.74 4.66
N GLN A 181 -22.91 0.04 5.55
CA GLN A 181 -22.20 1.28 5.24
C GLN A 181 -20.77 1.26 5.76
N THR A 182 -20.23 0.09 6.10
CA THR A 182 -18.88 -0.05 6.63
C THR A 182 -18.07 -0.98 5.74
N ASP A 183 -16.82 -0.62 5.49
CA ASP A 183 -15.78 -1.49 4.98
C ASP A 183 -14.60 -1.41 5.96
N TYR A 184 -14.33 -2.52 6.66
CA TYR A 184 -13.35 -2.56 7.75
C TYR A 184 -12.20 -3.47 7.37
N VAL A 185 -10.97 -2.96 7.38
CA VAL A 185 -9.76 -3.73 7.09
C VAL A 185 -8.97 -3.92 8.37
N PHE A 186 -9.05 -5.12 8.93
CA PHE A 186 -8.25 -5.56 10.07
C PHE A 186 -6.85 -5.96 9.60
N THR A 187 -5.81 -5.34 10.16
CA THR A 187 -4.43 -5.66 9.78
C THR A 187 -3.49 -5.92 10.94
N ASP A 188 -2.50 -6.76 10.70
CA ASP A 188 -1.40 -7.03 11.61
C ASP A 188 -0.19 -7.55 10.82
N ILE A 189 1.03 -7.42 11.35
CA ILE A 189 2.24 -7.99 10.76
C ILE A 189 2.28 -9.52 10.89
N SER A 190 1.56 -10.07 11.86
CA SER A 190 1.54 -11.50 12.16
C SER A 190 0.34 -12.21 11.53
N PRO A 191 0.57 -13.22 10.67
CA PRO A 191 -0.50 -14.07 10.14
C PRO A 191 -1.32 -14.78 11.23
N LEU A 192 -0.71 -15.04 12.39
CA LEU A 192 -1.38 -15.73 13.51
C LEU A 192 -2.48 -14.87 14.14
N PHE A 193 -2.26 -13.56 14.28
CA PHE A 193 -3.28 -12.63 14.77
C PHE A 193 -4.45 -12.54 13.78
N LEU A 194 -4.18 -12.49 12.47
CA LEU A 194 -5.23 -12.47 11.43
C LEU A 194 -6.10 -13.72 11.46
N ALA A 195 -5.49 -14.91 11.55
CA ALA A 195 -6.23 -16.17 11.60
C ALA A 195 -7.16 -16.24 12.82
N LYS A 196 -6.69 -15.78 13.98
CA LYS A 196 -7.49 -15.74 15.20
C LYS A 196 -8.60 -14.68 15.12
N ALA A 197 -8.30 -13.50 14.59
CA ALA A 197 -9.29 -12.45 14.38
C ALA A 197 -10.40 -12.88 13.42
N GLN A 198 -10.06 -13.59 12.33
CA GLN A 198 -11.04 -14.14 11.39
C GLN A 198 -11.99 -15.15 12.04
N GLN A 199 -11.48 -15.97 12.98
CA GLN A 199 -12.33 -16.86 13.77
C GLN A 199 -13.24 -16.07 14.73
N LYS A 200 -12.71 -15.02 15.38
CA LYS A 200 -13.41 -14.23 16.40
C LYS A 200 -14.48 -13.31 15.83
N PHE A 201 -14.21 -12.68 14.68
CA PHE A 201 -15.06 -11.66 14.06
C PHE A 201 -15.70 -12.12 12.74
N GLY A 202 -15.78 -13.44 12.50
CA GLY A 202 -16.36 -14.01 11.29
C GLY A 202 -17.85 -13.67 11.09
N ASP A 203 -18.55 -13.25 12.14
CA ASP A 203 -19.95 -12.80 12.09
C ASP A 203 -20.12 -11.40 11.46
N TYR A 204 -19.03 -10.67 11.22
CA TYR A 204 -19.03 -9.34 10.61
C TYR A 204 -18.60 -9.41 9.14
N PRO A 205 -19.54 -9.49 8.17
CA PRO A 205 -19.23 -9.73 6.76
C PRO A 205 -18.49 -8.57 6.07
N PHE A 206 -18.48 -7.39 6.69
CA PHE A 206 -17.79 -6.20 6.21
C PHE A 206 -16.32 -6.12 6.68
N VAL A 207 -15.85 -7.10 7.45
CA VAL A 207 -14.45 -7.14 7.92
C VAL A 207 -13.60 -7.96 6.95
N ARG A 208 -12.54 -7.34 6.44
CA ARG A 208 -11.49 -7.93 5.62
C ARG A 208 -10.20 -8.02 6.42
N TYR A 209 -9.39 -9.04 6.17
CA TYR A 209 -8.15 -9.30 6.90
C TYR A 209 -6.97 -9.23 5.95
N GLN A 210 -5.93 -8.47 6.30
CA GLN A 210 -4.76 -8.27 5.46
C GLN A 210 -3.49 -8.14 6.29
N ILE A 211 -2.39 -8.74 5.84
CA ILE A 211 -1.07 -8.50 6.44
C ILE A 211 -0.62 -7.11 6.02
N LEU A 212 -0.22 -6.29 6.99
CA LEU A 212 0.29 -4.94 6.72
C LEU A 212 1.40 -4.60 7.71
N ASP A 213 2.55 -4.20 7.18
CA ASP A 213 3.63 -3.57 7.93
C ASP A 213 3.61 -2.06 7.66
N VAL A 214 3.37 -1.28 8.73
CA VAL A 214 3.27 0.18 8.65
C VAL A 214 4.62 0.85 8.40
N GLU A 215 5.73 0.13 8.60
CA GLU A 215 7.07 0.63 8.28
C GLU A 215 7.39 0.52 6.78
N GLN A 216 6.55 -0.16 6.01
CA GLN A 216 6.68 -0.28 4.56
C GLN A 216 5.65 0.59 3.83
N PRO A 217 6.01 1.24 2.71
CA PRO A 217 5.05 2.01 1.93
C PRO A 217 3.97 1.11 1.31
N GLN A 218 2.70 1.46 1.52
CA GLN A 218 1.55 0.70 1.03
C GLN A 218 0.87 1.42 -0.15
N GLN A 219 1.55 1.50 -1.30
CA GLN A 219 1.09 2.29 -2.46
C GLN A 219 -0.33 1.94 -2.93
N ALA A 220 -0.72 0.67 -2.87
CA ALA A 220 -2.05 0.21 -3.25
C ALA A 220 -3.19 0.71 -2.33
N LEU A 221 -2.84 1.26 -1.16
CA LEU A 221 -3.77 1.72 -0.12
C LEU A 221 -3.76 3.24 0.05
N PHE A 222 -3.10 3.98 -0.85
CA PHE A 222 -3.01 5.44 -0.74
C PHE A 222 -4.37 6.12 -0.89
N GLN A 223 -4.60 7.12 -0.04
CA GLN A 223 -5.81 7.94 0.05
C GLN A 223 -7.12 7.14 0.09
N HIS A 224 -7.06 5.94 0.68
CA HIS A 224 -8.15 4.99 0.61
C HIS A 224 -9.06 5.04 1.84
N PHE A 225 -8.56 5.40 3.02
CA PHE A 225 -9.30 5.20 4.26
C PHE A 225 -9.84 6.51 4.83
N ASP A 226 -11.11 6.52 5.20
CA ASP A 226 -11.75 7.66 5.86
C ASP A 226 -11.34 7.73 7.34
N LEU A 227 -11.03 6.57 7.95
CA LEU A 227 -10.54 6.45 9.32
C LEU A 227 -9.44 5.38 9.42
N ILE A 228 -8.35 5.70 10.11
CA ILE A 228 -7.32 4.74 10.52
C ILE A 228 -7.31 4.66 12.05
N LEU A 229 -7.47 3.46 12.59
CA LEU A 229 -7.34 3.16 14.01
C LEU A 229 -5.98 2.49 14.26
N ALA A 230 -5.23 2.95 15.25
CA ALA A 230 -3.98 2.32 15.66
C ALA A 230 -3.87 2.31 17.20
N ALA A 231 -4.11 1.15 17.80
CA ALA A 231 -4.10 0.98 19.24
C ALA A 231 -2.80 0.30 19.71
N ASN A 232 -1.97 1.05 20.43
CA ASN A 232 -0.72 0.59 21.05
C ASN A 232 0.21 -0.16 20.08
N VAL A 233 0.40 0.38 18.88
CA VAL A 233 1.22 -0.23 17.82
C VAL A 233 2.33 0.68 17.32
N LEU A 234 2.08 1.97 17.12
CA LEU A 234 3.02 2.83 16.39
C LEU A 234 4.31 3.06 17.17
N HIS A 235 4.27 3.05 18.51
CA HIS A 235 5.48 3.13 19.32
C HIS A 235 6.47 1.98 19.08
N ALA A 236 6.02 0.84 18.53
CA ALA A 236 6.86 -0.33 18.26
C ALA A 236 7.57 -0.28 16.89
N THR A 237 7.53 0.85 16.19
CA THR A 237 8.22 1.03 14.90
C THR A 237 9.61 1.68 15.06
N ALA A 238 10.46 1.51 14.05
CA ALA A 238 11.82 2.08 14.06
C ALA A 238 11.83 3.62 14.01
N ASP A 239 10.98 4.23 13.19
CA ASP A 239 10.90 5.68 13.01
C ASP A 239 9.44 6.13 13.00
N LEU A 240 9.06 6.95 13.98
CA LEU A 240 7.68 7.42 14.10
C LEU A 240 7.30 8.41 13.00
N ARG A 241 8.22 9.28 12.55
CA ARG A 241 7.92 10.25 11.49
C ARG A 241 7.61 9.54 10.18
N GLN A 242 8.41 8.54 9.83
CA GLN A 242 8.17 7.72 8.64
C GLN A 242 6.88 6.91 8.75
N SER A 243 6.64 6.28 9.91
CA SER A 243 5.41 5.52 10.14
C SER A 243 4.18 6.40 10.00
N LEU A 244 4.21 7.62 10.58
CA LEU A 244 3.13 8.60 10.44
C LEU A 244 2.95 9.09 9.01
N THR A 245 4.04 9.22 8.23
CA THR A 245 3.96 9.53 6.80
C THR A 245 3.22 8.42 6.04
N HIS A 246 3.51 7.14 6.30
CA HIS A 246 2.77 6.05 5.66
C HIS A 246 1.30 6.02 6.09
N VAL A 247 1.01 6.28 7.37
CA VAL A 247 -0.37 6.41 7.88
C VAL A 247 -1.12 7.53 7.17
N GLN A 248 -0.52 8.71 7.07
CA GLN A 248 -1.09 9.86 6.38
C GLN A 248 -1.33 9.57 4.89
N GLN A 249 -0.40 8.90 4.22
CA GLN A 249 -0.55 8.51 2.81
C GLN A 249 -1.73 7.58 2.57
N MET A 250 -2.08 6.71 3.53
CA MET A 250 -3.24 5.81 3.46
C MET A 250 -4.57 6.51 3.76
N LEU A 251 -4.55 7.62 4.51
CA LEU A 251 -5.75 8.41 4.79
C LEU A 251 -6.23 9.15 3.55
N ALA A 252 -7.53 9.04 3.27
CA ALA A 252 -8.22 9.94 2.37
C ALA A 252 -8.06 11.39 2.84
N PRO A 253 -8.14 12.39 1.95
CA PRO A 253 -8.09 13.78 2.36
C PRO A 253 -9.19 14.11 3.38
N GLY A 254 -8.83 14.78 4.47
CA GLY A 254 -9.73 15.05 5.59
C GLY A 254 -10.03 13.84 6.50
N GLY A 255 -9.46 12.67 6.20
CA GLY A 255 -9.62 11.44 6.97
C GLY A 255 -8.96 11.53 8.35
N TRP A 256 -9.43 10.69 9.27
CA TRP A 256 -9.03 10.73 10.68
C TRP A 256 -8.12 9.57 11.08
N LEU A 257 -7.02 9.89 11.74
CA LEU A 257 -6.25 8.95 12.54
C LEU A 257 -6.76 8.98 13.98
N VAL A 258 -7.11 7.82 14.52
CA VAL A 258 -7.42 7.58 15.93
C VAL A 258 -6.31 6.73 16.52
N LEU A 259 -5.47 7.33 17.35
CA LEU A 259 -4.44 6.60 18.11
C LEU A 259 -4.93 6.33 19.52
N LEU A 260 -4.65 5.14 20.03
CA LEU A 260 -4.68 4.85 21.46
C LEU A 260 -3.27 4.50 21.87
N GLU A 261 -2.63 5.34 22.70
CA GLU A 261 -1.21 5.15 23.04
C GLU A 261 -0.89 5.31 24.51
N GLY A 262 0.15 4.60 24.94
CA GLY A 262 0.78 4.84 26.24
C GLY A 262 1.56 6.15 26.19
N VAL A 263 1.31 7.06 27.13
CA VAL A 263 1.84 8.43 27.08
C VAL A 263 2.91 8.75 28.12
N GLN A 264 3.47 7.72 28.75
CA GLN A 264 4.64 7.82 29.63
C GLN A 264 5.26 6.44 29.86
N PRO A 265 6.56 6.37 30.20
CA PRO A 265 7.19 5.11 30.60
C PRO A 265 6.47 4.47 31.79
N GLN A 266 6.17 3.18 31.67
CA GLN A 266 5.48 2.42 32.71
C GLN A 266 6.30 1.20 33.09
N ARG A 267 6.81 1.20 34.33
CA ARG A 267 7.74 0.18 34.83
C ARG A 267 7.23 -1.26 34.70
N TRP A 268 5.91 -1.44 34.82
CA TRP A 268 5.29 -2.77 34.73
C TRP A 268 5.14 -3.23 33.28
N LEU A 269 4.85 -2.32 32.34
CA LEU A 269 4.88 -2.63 30.89
C LEU A 269 6.31 -2.95 30.43
N ASP A 270 7.30 -2.23 30.94
CA ASP A 270 8.72 -2.51 30.65
C ASP A 270 9.13 -3.95 31.04
N LEU A 271 8.51 -4.50 32.08
CA LEU A 271 8.74 -5.87 32.55
C LEU A 271 7.93 -6.93 31.79
N ILE A 272 7.05 -6.53 30.89
CA ILE A 272 6.20 -7.43 30.09
C ILE A 272 6.59 -7.29 28.61
N PHE A 273 6.30 -6.13 28.02
CA PHE A 273 6.51 -5.86 26.59
C PHE A 273 7.94 -5.39 26.31
N GLY A 274 8.63 -4.80 27.30
CA GLY A 274 10.06 -4.55 27.20
C GLY A 274 10.91 -5.82 27.11
N LEU A 275 10.33 -7.00 27.28
CA LEU A 275 11.00 -8.27 26.96
C LEU A 275 11.05 -8.54 25.45
N THR A 276 10.21 -7.89 24.65
CA THR A 276 10.06 -8.12 23.21
C THR A 276 10.98 -7.21 22.38
N GLU A 277 11.36 -7.67 21.19
CA GLU A 277 12.22 -6.91 20.28
C GLU A 277 11.56 -5.61 19.80
N GLY A 278 10.25 -5.64 19.53
CA GLY A 278 9.49 -4.48 19.02
C GLY A 278 9.56 -3.26 19.95
N TRP A 279 9.62 -3.48 21.27
CA TRP A 279 9.73 -2.39 22.26
C TRP A 279 11.03 -1.58 22.14
N TRP A 280 12.08 -2.17 21.57
CA TRP A 280 13.42 -1.57 21.42
C TRP A 280 13.80 -1.32 19.96
N LYS A 281 12.82 -1.32 19.05
CA LYS A 281 13.05 -1.15 17.60
C LYS A 281 13.40 0.29 17.21
N PHE A 282 12.99 1.29 18.01
CA PHE A 282 13.16 2.72 17.72
C PHE A 282 14.62 3.13 17.43
N ARG A 283 14.81 4.03 16.45
CA ARG A 283 16.11 4.55 15.99
C ARG A 283 16.13 6.07 15.81
N ASP A 284 14.97 6.73 15.91
CA ASP A 284 14.74 8.18 15.93
C ASP A 284 15.14 8.79 17.28
N ASN A 285 16.43 8.67 17.63
CA ASN A 285 16.97 9.02 18.95
C ASN A 285 16.85 10.53 19.30
N ASP A 286 16.66 11.40 18.30
CA ASP A 286 16.36 12.82 18.53
C ASP A 286 14.98 13.02 19.18
N LEU A 287 14.04 12.11 18.89
CA LEU A 287 12.68 12.11 19.40
C LEU A 287 12.51 11.14 20.58
N ARG A 288 13.04 9.93 20.45
CA ARG A 288 12.97 8.82 21.42
C ARG A 288 14.38 8.41 21.86
N PRO A 289 15.04 9.16 22.74
CA PRO A 289 16.43 8.89 23.11
C PRO A 289 16.59 7.62 23.97
N LEU A 290 15.57 7.24 24.74
CA LEU A 290 15.69 6.21 25.78
C LEU A 290 14.49 5.26 25.89
N HIS A 291 13.35 5.56 25.27
CA HIS A 291 12.10 4.83 25.50
C HIS A 291 11.16 4.92 24.28
N PRO A 292 10.41 3.85 23.94
CA PRO A 292 9.54 3.85 22.75
C PRO A 292 8.31 4.78 22.88
N LEU A 293 7.79 4.95 24.10
CA LEU A 293 6.62 5.79 24.39
C LEU A 293 6.98 7.28 24.46
N LEU A 294 6.11 8.11 23.87
CA LEU A 294 6.18 9.57 23.92
C LEU A 294 5.18 10.15 24.91
N ARG A 295 5.51 11.31 25.49
CA ARG A 295 4.53 12.08 26.28
C ARG A 295 3.46 12.71 25.40
N GLN A 296 2.33 13.06 26.00
CA GLN A 296 1.20 13.74 25.32
C GLN A 296 1.65 14.94 24.48
N ALA A 297 2.47 15.84 25.06
CA ALA A 297 3.00 17.01 24.36
C ALA A 297 3.92 16.63 23.18
N GLN A 298 4.70 15.55 23.30
CA GLN A 298 5.57 15.08 22.22
C GLN A 298 4.77 14.47 21.07
N TRP A 299 3.73 13.67 21.38
CA TRP A 299 2.79 13.18 20.38
C TRP A 299 2.07 14.31 19.65
N ARG A 300 1.57 15.31 20.39
CA ARG A 300 0.91 16.49 19.83
C ARG A 300 1.84 17.24 18.86
N ASN A 301 3.06 17.55 19.29
CA ASN A 301 4.04 18.25 18.46
C ASN A 301 4.39 17.45 17.20
N LEU A 302 4.66 16.16 17.34
CA LEU A 302 5.00 15.28 16.24
C LEU A 302 3.90 15.20 15.18
N LEU A 303 2.64 15.02 15.61
CA LEU A 303 1.51 14.95 14.69
C LEU A 303 1.25 16.29 14.01
N GLN A 304 1.46 17.42 14.71
CA GLN A 304 1.33 18.76 14.13
C GLN A 304 2.35 19.05 13.01
N GLU A 305 3.41 18.25 12.86
CA GLU A 305 4.34 18.36 11.72
C GLU A 305 3.68 17.94 10.39
N GLN A 306 2.67 17.07 10.42
CA GLN A 306 2.10 16.43 9.22
C GLN A 306 0.56 16.54 9.13
N PHE A 307 -0.15 16.64 10.25
CA PHE A 307 -1.61 16.64 10.31
C PHE A 307 -2.17 18.06 10.51
N ALA A 308 -3.34 18.34 9.93
CA ALA A 308 -3.94 19.67 9.93
C ALA A 308 -4.58 20.04 11.28
N ALA A 309 -5.12 19.05 11.99
CA ALA A 309 -5.70 19.20 13.32
C ALA A 309 -5.28 18.03 14.19
N VAL A 310 -4.96 18.30 15.46
CA VAL A 310 -4.55 17.30 16.44
C VAL A 310 -5.19 17.61 17.79
N ASP A 311 -5.83 16.62 18.39
CA ASP A 311 -6.37 16.69 19.75
C ASP A 311 -5.94 15.48 20.58
N VAL A 312 -5.76 15.67 21.88
CA VAL A 312 -5.30 14.63 22.81
C VAL A 312 -6.29 14.57 23.97
N ILE A 313 -6.91 13.40 24.14
CA ILE A 313 -7.98 13.15 25.10
C ILE A 313 -7.51 12.07 26.08
N THR A 314 -7.58 12.36 27.36
CA THR A 314 -7.26 11.43 28.45
C THR A 314 -8.48 11.11 29.30
N ALA A 315 -8.52 9.91 29.89
CA ALA A 315 -9.59 9.54 30.82
C ALA A 315 -9.48 10.28 32.18
N VAL A 316 -8.32 10.87 32.48
CA VAL A 316 -8.03 11.62 33.71
C VAL A 316 -7.50 12.99 33.32
N GLU A 317 -8.05 14.05 33.91
CA GLU A 317 -7.66 15.45 33.62
C GLU A 317 -6.21 15.76 34.03
N ASP A 318 -5.69 15.09 35.05
CA ASP A 318 -4.30 15.24 35.48
C ASP A 318 -3.36 14.47 34.53
N GLU A 319 -2.69 15.21 33.64
CA GLU A 319 -1.71 14.69 32.69
C GLU A 319 -0.55 13.94 33.37
N THR A 320 -0.25 14.20 34.65
CA THR A 320 0.81 13.49 35.39
C THR A 320 0.41 12.07 35.79
N ILE A 321 -0.90 11.82 35.87
CA ILE A 321 -1.47 10.52 36.26
C ILE A 321 -1.88 9.73 35.01
N ALA A 322 -2.29 10.41 33.93
CA ALA A 322 -2.72 9.77 32.70
C ALA A 322 -1.61 8.89 32.09
N GLN A 323 -1.84 7.58 32.07
CA GLN A 323 -0.90 6.59 31.52
C GLN A 323 -1.16 6.26 30.05
N GLN A 324 -2.38 6.51 29.59
CA GLN A 324 -2.82 6.34 28.21
C GLN A 324 -3.60 7.57 27.75
N ALA A 325 -3.58 7.81 26.43
CA ALA A 325 -4.39 8.85 25.80
C ALA A 325 -4.95 8.34 24.47
N MET A 326 -6.13 8.83 24.12
CA MET A 326 -6.66 8.78 22.77
C MET A 326 -6.22 10.06 22.06
N ILE A 327 -5.58 9.94 20.90
CA ILE A 327 -5.11 11.07 20.12
C ILE A 327 -5.82 11.04 18.78
N LEU A 328 -6.46 12.15 18.42
CA LEU A 328 -7.15 12.33 17.15
C LEU A 328 -6.29 13.23 16.27
N ALA A 329 -6.05 12.83 15.03
CA ALA A 329 -5.34 13.65 14.06
C ALA A 329 -6.03 13.61 12.71
N GLN A 330 -6.30 14.76 12.12
CA GLN A 330 -6.96 14.86 10.82
C GLN A 330 -5.95 15.10 9.71
N SER A 331 -6.00 14.24 8.69
CA SER A 331 -5.23 14.44 7.46
C SER A 331 -5.64 15.77 6.83
N PRO A 332 -4.71 16.54 6.24
CA PRO A 332 -5.07 17.74 5.49
C PRO A 332 -6.16 17.42 4.47
N ASP A 333 -7.19 18.27 4.38
CA ASP A 333 -8.12 18.18 3.26
C ASP A 333 -7.36 18.37 1.95
N ALA A 334 -7.86 17.80 0.85
CA ALA A 334 -7.33 18.06 -0.48
C ALA A 334 -7.41 19.57 -0.82
N THR A 335 -8.26 20.29 -0.09
CA THR A 335 -8.46 21.74 -0.16
C THR A 335 -7.55 22.55 0.78
N ALA A 336 -6.87 21.92 1.74
CA ALA A 336 -5.95 22.61 2.67
C ALA A 336 -4.54 22.82 2.07
N GLY A 337 -4.21 22.09 1.00
CA GLY A 337 -3.17 22.45 0.05
C GLY A 337 -3.75 23.31 -1.07
N THR A 338 -3.92 24.61 -0.80
CA THR A 338 -4.56 25.64 -1.65
C THR A 338 -6.09 25.53 -1.71
N SER A 339 -6.79 26.58 -1.22
CA SER A 339 -8.24 26.62 -1.32
C SER A 339 -8.66 26.49 -2.79
N ALA A 340 -9.72 25.72 -3.06
CA ALA A 340 -10.28 25.55 -4.41
C ALA A 340 -10.82 26.86 -5.02
N THR A 341 -10.73 27.97 -4.27
CA THR A 341 -11.07 29.34 -4.67
C THR A 341 -9.86 30.26 -4.83
N ASP A 342 -8.66 29.85 -4.40
CA ASP A 342 -7.45 30.63 -4.63
C ASP A 342 -6.94 30.43 -6.07
N PRO A 343 -6.58 31.51 -6.77
CA PRO A 343 -5.89 31.48 -8.06
C PRO A 343 -4.70 30.52 -8.08
N GLY A 344 -4.76 29.49 -8.93
CA GLY A 344 -3.69 28.52 -9.17
C GLY A 344 -3.15 28.58 -10.61
N ASN A 345 -1.98 27.99 -10.86
CA ASN A 345 -1.41 27.87 -12.20
C ASN A 345 -1.68 26.48 -12.79
N TRP A 346 -2.15 26.41 -14.04
CA TRP A 346 -2.40 25.17 -14.76
C TRP A 346 -1.53 25.07 -16.00
N LEU A 347 -1.03 23.86 -16.27
CA LEU A 347 -0.35 23.54 -17.51
C LEU A 347 -1.29 22.69 -18.38
N ILE A 348 -1.71 23.22 -19.51
CA ILE A 348 -2.73 22.60 -20.38
C ILE A 348 -2.10 22.23 -21.71
N PHE A 349 -1.95 20.94 -21.97
CA PHE A 349 -1.62 20.41 -23.29
C PHE A 349 -2.90 20.37 -24.13
N ALA A 350 -3.24 21.49 -24.76
CA ALA A 350 -4.50 21.72 -25.43
C ALA A 350 -4.58 21.07 -26.82
N ASP A 351 -5.74 20.50 -27.12
CA ASP A 351 -6.10 19.97 -28.43
C ASP A 351 -6.45 21.08 -29.42
N ARG A 352 -6.34 20.78 -30.72
CA ARG A 352 -6.76 21.68 -31.80
C ARG A 352 -8.27 21.75 -32.03
N THR A 353 -9.09 20.91 -31.37
CA THR A 353 -10.56 20.96 -31.50
C THR A 353 -11.19 22.07 -30.65
N GLY A 354 -10.43 22.64 -29.70
CA GLY A 354 -10.77 23.83 -28.94
C GLY A 354 -11.18 23.57 -27.49
N VAL A 355 -11.17 22.32 -27.01
CA VAL A 355 -11.54 21.99 -25.62
C VAL A 355 -10.54 22.60 -24.64
N GLY A 356 -9.24 22.43 -24.89
CA GLY A 356 -8.20 23.00 -24.04
C GLY A 356 -8.21 24.53 -23.99
N GLN A 357 -8.49 25.20 -25.10
CA GLN A 357 -8.62 26.67 -25.13
C GLN A 357 -9.83 27.14 -24.33
N GLN A 358 -10.97 26.46 -24.49
CA GLN A 358 -12.19 26.79 -23.75
C GLN A 358 -12.06 26.51 -22.25
N LEU A 359 -11.35 25.43 -21.88
CA LEU A 359 -10.99 25.11 -20.50
C LEU A 359 -10.10 26.21 -19.89
N ALA A 360 -9.08 26.65 -20.62
CA ALA A 360 -8.20 27.74 -20.18
C ALA A 360 -9.00 29.03 -19.92
N SER A 361 -9.92 29.40 -20.82
CA SER A 361 -10.79 30.58 -20.66
C SER A 361 -11.65 30.47 -19.39
N GLN A 362 -12.30 29.33 -19.16
CA GLN A 362 -13.16 29.14 -17.99
C GLN A 362 -12.36 29.14 -16.67
N LEU A 363 -11.15 28.57 -16.65
CA LEU A 363 -10.28 28.63 -15.47
C LEU A 363 -9.77 30.07 -15.21
N GLN A 364 -9.41 30.81 -16.26
CA GLN A 364 -8.99 32.21 -16.17
C GLN A 364 -10.11 33.14 -15.69
N GLU A 365 -11.35 32.93 -16.14
CA GLU A 365 -12.53 33.63 -15.63
C GLU A 365 -12.75 33.41 -14.12
N GLN A 366 -12.27 32.29 -13.59
CA GLN A 366 -12.29 31.97 -12.16
C GLN A 366 -11.03 32.46 -11.41
N GLY A 367 -10.13 33.18 -12.08
CA GLY A 367 -8.93 33.78 -11.49
C GLY A 367 -7.65 32.95 -11.63
N ASP A 368 -7.70 31.74 -12.21
CA ASP A 368 -6.49 30.94 -12.43
C ASP A 368 -5.61 31.50 -13.56
N ARG A 369 -4.36 31.05 -13.61
CA ARG A 369 -3.44 31.30 -14.73
C ARG A 369 -3.23 30.00 -15.49
N CYS A 370 -3.36 30.04 -16.80
CA CYS A 370 -3.17 28.87 -17.66
C CYS A 370 -1.98 29.09 -18.58
N THR A 371 -1.06 28.12 -18.60
CA THR A 371 -0.04 27.98 -19.64
C THR A 371 -0.52 26.93 -20.62
N VAL A 372 -0.81 27.35 -21.85
CA VAL A 372 -1.38 26.50 -22.89
C VAL A 372 -0.29 26.06 -23.86
N VAL A 373 -0.25 24.75 -24.13
CA VAL A 373 0.76 24.09 -24.96
C VAL A 373 0.07 23.32 -26.08
N TYR A 374 0.52 23.52 -27.32
CA TYR A 374 0.00 22.82 -28.50
C TYR A 374 1.05 21.91 -29.13
N ALA A 375 0.61 20.77 -29.66
CA ALA A 375 1.47 19.90 -30.45
C ALA A 375 1.82 20.59 -31.78
N ALA A 376 3.12 20.76 -32.06
CA ALA A 376 3.61 21.41 -33.28
C ALA A 376 4.95 20.83 -33.74
N SER A 377 5.12 20.65 -35.05
CA SER A 377 6.35 20.13 -35.66
C SER A 377 7.50 21.16 -35.71
N SER A 378 7.21 22.45 -35.49
CA SER A 378 8.21 23.54 -35.46
C SER A 378 7.80 24.66 -34.49
N ASP A 379 8.80 25.37 -33.95
CA ASP A 379 8.63 26.51 -33.04
C ASP A 379 8.09 27.79 -33.73
N GLN A 380 7.72 27.74 -35.01
CA GLN A 380 7.36 28.91 -35.81
C GLN A 380 5.83 29.01 -36.03
N GLY A 381 5.21 30.04 -35.44
CA GLY A 381 3.97 30.63 -35.98
C GLY A 381 2.69 30.53 -35.16
N LEU A 382 2.72 30.53 -33.82
CA LEU A 382 1.52 30.70 -32.99
C LEU A 382 1.62 31.93 -32.08
N GLN A 383 0.45 32.50 -31.74
CA GLN A 383 0.27 33.74 -30.97
C GLN A 383 1.08 33.73 -29.65
N GLU A 384 1.53 34.92 -29.20
CA GLU A 384 2.52 35.15 -28.12
C GLU A 384 2.25 34.45 -26.76
N GLU A 385 1.07 33.85 -26.55
CA GLU A 385 0.66 33.23 -25.29
C GLU A 385 0.71 31.69 -25.27
N ALA A 386 0.92 31.02 -26.42
CA ALA A 386 0.92 29.55 -26.51
C ALA A 386 2.30 28.97 -26.82
N LEU A 387 2.70 27.90 -26.12
CA LEU A 387 3.99 27.24 -26.29
C LEU A 387 3.87 26.04 -27.26
N PRO A 388 4.49 26.08 -28.45
CA PRO A 388 4.57 24.91 -29.31
C PRO A 388 5.54 23.88 -28.72
N ILE A 389 5.19 22.59 -28.75
CA ILE A 389 6.07 21.48 -28.40
C ILE A 389 5.96 20.38 -29.45
N ASN A 390 7.12 19.87 -29.88
CA ASN A 390 7.17 18.70 -30.74
C ASN A 390 6.92 17.43 -29.90
N PRO A 391 5.82 16.69 -30.14
CA PRO A 391 5.49 15.48 -29.38
C PRO A 391 6.56 14.39 -29.44
N GLU A 392 7.35 14.37 -30.52
CA GLU A 392 8.37 13.34 -30.79
C GLU A 392 9.71 13.62 -30.11
N GLN A 393 9.89 14.80 -29.50
CA GLN A 393 11.18 15.22 -28.92
C GLN A 393 11.12 15.24 -27.38
N PRO A 394 11.68 14.24 -26.67
CA PRO A 394 11.73 14.22 -25.21
C PRO A 394 12.33 15.49 -24.59
N GLU A 395 13.36 16.05 -25.22
CA GLU A 395 14.06 17.25 -24.76
C GLU A 395 13.19 18.50 -24.79
N ALA A 396 12.14 18.53 -25.63
CA ALA A 396 11.18 19.63 -25.66
C ALA A 396 10.35 19.68 -24.37
N PHE A 397 9.93 18.53 -23.83
CA PHE A 397 9.22 18.44 -22.55
C PHE A 397 10.12 18.82 -21.37
N GLN A 398 11.39 18.41 -21.40
CA GLN A 398 12.35 18.81 -20.36
C GLN A 398 12.56 20.33 -20.33
N ARG A 399 12.72 20.97 -21.50
CA ARG A 399 12.82 22.43 -21.61
C ARG A 399 11.55 23.14 -21.14
N LEU A 400 10.37 22.56 -21.39
CA LEU A 400 9.12 23.08 -20.83
C LEU A 400 9.17 23.10 -19.30
N PHE A 401 9.50 21.97 -18.66
CA PHE A 401 9.53 21.92 -17.20
C PHE A 401 10.62 22.80 -16.59
N GLN A 402 11.77 23.00 -17.25
CA GLN A 402 12.76 23.99 -16.83
C GLN A 402 12.22 25.43 -16.82
N ARG A 403 11.29 25.78 -17.71
CA ARG A 403 10.61 27.09 -17.72
C ARG A 403 9.52 27.16 -16.67
N VAL A 404 8.71 26.10 -16.56
CA VAL A 404 7.58 25.98 -15.62
C VAL A 404 8.06 26.01 -14.16
N THR A 405 9.23 25.42 -13.82
CA THR A 405 9.79 25.42 -12.45
C THR A 405 10.29 26.77 -11.96
N THR A 406 10.49 27.74 -12.85
CA THR A 406 10.91 29.11 -12.50
C THR A 406 9.74 30.06 -12.24
N ALA A 407 8.51 29.59 -12.44
CA ALA A 407 7.25 30.32 -12.32
C ALA A 407 6.48 29.89 -11.05
N PRO A 408 5.39 30.58 -10.63
CA PRO A 408 4.65 30.22 -9.42
C PRO A 408 4.10 28.78 -9.45
N THR A 409 3.82 28.22 -8.26
CA THR A 409 3.44 26.82 -8.06
C THR A 409 2.25 26.41 -8.93
N TYR A 410 2.40 25.32 -9.69
CA TYR A 410 1.34 24.77 -10.53
C TYR A 410 0.46 23.81 -9.73
N ARG A 411 -0.85 23.89 -9.94
CA ARG A 411 -1.87 23.02 -9.34
C ARG A 411 -1.94 21.68 -10.06
N GLY A 412 -1.57 21.64 -11.34
CA GLY A 412 -1.27 20.40 -12.05
C GLY A 412 -1.30 20.53 -13.56
N VAL A 413 -1.25 19.38 -14.23
CA VAL A 413 -1.10 19.24 -15.68
C VAL A 413 -2.32 18.54 -16.27
N ILE A 414 -2.86 19.09 -17.36
CA ILE A 414 -4.04 18.54 -18.04
C ILE A 414 -3.63 18.18 -19.47
N TYR A 415 -3.77 16.91 -19.82
CA TYR A 415 -3.39 16.38 -21.12
C TYR A 415 -4.60 16.14 -22.03
N LEU A 416 -4.77 16.99 -23.05
CA LEU A 416 -5.89 16.96 -24.00
C LEU A 416 -5.46 16.62 -25.42
N TRP A 417 -4.16 16.52 -25.75
CA TRP A 417 -3.71 16.19 -27.11
C TRP A 417 -4.28 14.86 -27.63
N GLY A 418 -4.63 13.92 -26.74
CA GLY A 418 -5.30 12.68 -27.11
C GLY A 418 -6.66 12.89 -27.82
N LEU A 419 -7.33 14.02 -27.57
CA LEU A 419 -8.61 14.36 -28.22
C LEU A 419 -8.48 14.58 -29.73
N GLU A 420 -7.29 14.85 -30.25
CA GLU A 420 -7.05 14.94 -31.69
C GLU A 420 -7.22 13.58 -32.40
N SER A 421 -7.18 12.48 -31.63
CA SER A 421 -7.37 11.11 -32.12
C SER A 421 -8.78 10.56 -31.84
N ALA A 422 -9.75 11.44 -31.57
CA ALA A 422 -11.14 11.07 -31.26
C ALA A 422 -11.97 10.74 -32.51
N THR A 423 -11.54 9.76 -33.28
CA THR A 423 -12.25 9.24 -34.47
C THR A 423 -12.64 7.78 -34.30
N THR A 424 -13.83 7.43 -34.78
CA THR A 424 -14.32 6.05 -34.86
C THR A 424 -13.88 5.35 -36.15
N ASP A 425 -13.58 6.13 -37.20
CA ASP A 425 -13.01 5.62 -38.45
C ASP A 425 -11.49 5.52 -38.32
N MET A 426 -10.97 4.28 -38.34
CA MET A 426 -9.56 3.98 -38.07
C MET A 426 -8.90 3.24 -39.24
N THR A 427 -7.77 3.75 -39.68
CA THR A 427 -6.83 3.07 -40.60
C THR A 427 -5.52 2.80 -39.86
N LEU A 428 -4.66 1.94 -40.40
CA LEU A 428 -3.35 1.66 -39.77
C LEU A 428 -2.49 2.93 -39.68
N ASP A 429 -2.42 3.70 -40.77
CA ASP A 429 -1.69 4.97 -40.81
C ASP A 429 -2.25 6.00 -39.81
N ALA A 430 -3.58 6.06 -39.66
CA ALA A 430 -4.22 6.93 -38.67
C ALA A 430 -3.93 6.50 -37.23
N LEU A 431 -3.84 5.20 -36.97
CA LEU A 431 -3.49 4.65 -35.66
C LEU A 431 -2.02 4.94 -35.30
N GLU A 432 -1.10 4.80 -36.26
CA GLU A 432 0.32 5.14 -36.09
C GLU A 432 0.53 6.65 -35.91
N ALA A 433 -0.25 7.49 -36.60
CA ALA A 433 -0.24 8.92 -36.35
C ALA A 433 -0.77 9.24 -34.94
N ALA A 434 -1.84 8.57 -34.50
CA ALA A 434 -2.45 8.77 -33.19
C ALA A 434 -1.55 8.31 -32.03
N SER A 435 -0.72 7.28 -32.20
CA SER A 435 0.19 6.79 -31.13
C SER A 435 1.16 7.87 -30.66
N ARG A 436 1.54 8.81 -31.54
CA ARG A 436 2.41 9.94 -31.19
C ARG A 436 1.80 10.82 -30.10
N LEU A 437 0.49 11.08 -30.17
CA LEU A 437 -0.24 11.94 -29.21
C LEU A 437 -0.92 11.15 -28.09
N THR A 438 -1.05 9.83 -28.20
CA THR A 438 -1.77 9.01 -27.21
C THR A 438 -0.86 8.04 -26.45
N ALA A 439 0.38 7.84 -26.87
CA ALA A 439 1.34 6.97 -26.20
C ALA A 439 2.73 7.64 -26.02
N GLU A 440 3.35 8.10 -27.11
CA GLU A 440 4.73 8.61 -27.08
C GLU A 440 4.87 9.93 -26.32
N ALA A 441 4.11 10.96 -26.71
CA ALA A 441 4.14 12.26 -26.05
C ALA A 441 3.74 12.21 -24.56
N PRO A 442 2.68 11.48 -24.14
CA PRO A 442 2.37 11.28 -22.73
C PRO A 442 3.52 10.62 -21.94
N LEU A 443 4.23 9.66 -22.54
CA LEU A 443 5.39 9.02 -21.91
C LEU A 443 6.56 10.01 -21.76
N HIS A 444 6.83 10.83 -22.78
CA HIS A 444 7.83 11.91 -22.71
C HIS A 444 7.47 12.92 -21.62
N LEU A 445 6.20 13.32 -21.53
CA LEU A 445 5.67 14.20 -20.48
C LEU A 445 5.90 13.60 -19.08
N LEU A 446 5.52 12.34 -18.87
CA LEU A 446 5.68 11.67 -17.57
C LEU A 446 7.15 11.60 -17.14
N LYS A 447 8.05 11.19 -18.05
CA LYS A 447 9.49 11.17 -17.78
C LYS A 447 10.03 12.55 -17.44
N ALA A 448 9.56 13.59 -18.13
CA ALA A 448 10.00 14.95 -17.88
C ALA A 448 9.49 15.50 -16.54
N LEU A 449 8.25 15.19 -16.15
CA LEU A 449 7.69 15.49 -14.83
C LEU A 449 8.53 14.87 -13.71
N GLU A 450 8.85 13.58 -13.85
CA GLU A 450 9.66 12.85 -12.87
C GLU A 450 11.08 13.41 -12.78
N THR A 451 11.72 13.66 -13.93
CA THR A 451 13.08 14.22 -13.97
C THR A 451 13.15 15.63 -13.35
N ALA A 452 12.08 16.42 -13.49
CA ALA A 452 12.04 17.76 -12.92
C ALA A 452 11.94 17.77 -11.38
N ALA A 453 11.55 16.64 -10.76
CA ALA A 453 11.48 16.45 -9.30
C ALA A 453 10.79 17.62 -8.55
N ILE A 454 9.66 18.07 -9.10
CA ILE A 454 8.94 19.25 -8.61
C ILE A 454 8.25 18.92 -7.28
N ALA A 455 8.44 19.77 -6.28
CA ALA A 455 7.82 19.65 -4.96
C ALA A 455 6.89 20.84 -4.70
N PRO A 456 5.60 20.63 -4.34
CA PRO A 456 4.92 19.32 -4.28
C PRO A 456 4.74 18.66 -5.67
N PRO A 457 4.56 17.33 -5.74
CA PRO A 457 4.32 16.62 -7.00
C PRO A 457 3.12 17.20 -7.74
N MET A 458 3.23 17.33 -9.06
CA MET A 458 2.15 17.88 -9.88
C MET A 458 1.24 16.76 -10.39
N PRO A 459 -0.06 16.76 -10.03
CA PRO A 459 -1.01 15.78 -10.57
C PRO A 459 -1.22 15.97 -12.08
N LEU A 460 -1.29 14.86 -12.80
CA LEU A 460 -1.50 14.77 -14.24
C LEU A 460 -2.87 14.12 -14.53
N TRP A 461 -3.75 14.88 -15.18
CA TRP A 461 -5.01 14.38 -15.71
C TRP A 461 -4.86 14.02 -17.19
N LEU A 462 -5.27 12.80 -17.54
CA LEU A 462 -5.28 12.33 -18.92
C LEU A 462 -6.72 12.27 -19.41
N VAL A 463 -7.00 12.97 -20.50
CA VAL A 463 -8.36 13.14 -21.01
C VAL A 463 -8.51 12.47 -22.36
N THR A 464 -9.58 11.71 -22.50
CA THR A 464 -10.03 11.04 -23.72
C THR A 464 -11.45 11.44 -24.06
N ARG A 465 -11.95 11.11 -25.26
CA ARG A 465 -13.35 11.31 -25.67
C ARG A 465 -13.87 10.09 -26.40
N GLY A 466 -14.96 9.50 -25.90
CA GLY A 466 -15.58 8.33 -26.51
C GLY A 466 -14.66 7.09 -26.60
N ALA A 467 -13.62 7.03 -25.76
CA ALA A 467 -12.65 5.93 -25.79
C ALA A 467 -13.11 4.72 -24.95
N GLN A 468 -14.02 4.93 -24.01
CA GLN A 468 -14.56 3.89 -23.13
C GLN A 468 -16.00 3.52 -23.48
N ALA A 469 -16.29 2.22 -23.53
CA ALA A 469 -17.65 1.73 -23.66
C ALA A 469 -18.38 1.87 -22.33
N VAL A 470 -19.34 2.79 -22.26
CA VAL A 470 -20.28 2.91 -21.13
C VAL A 470 -21.56 2.11 -21.42
N THR A 471 -21.94 1.99 -22.69
CA THR A 471 -23.04 1.14 -23.17
C THR A 471 -22.55 0.14 -24.23
N PRO A 472 -23.20 -1.03 -24.38
CA PRO A 472 -22.69 -2.13 -25.22
C PRO A 472 -22.55 -1.82 -26.72
N ASP A 473 -23.31 -0.86 -27.26
CA ASP A 473 -23.44 -0.63 -28.70
C ASP A 473 -22.89 0.75 -29.14
N GLN A 474 -22.03 1.36 -28.33
CA GLN A 474 -21.45 2.67 -28.64
C GLN A 474 -20.21 2.53 -29.54
N PRO A 475 -20.08 3.30 -30.64
CA PRO A 475 -18.85 3.33 -31.42
C PRO A 475 -17.72 3.97 -30.59
N LEU A 476 -16.52 3.37 -30.64
CA LEU A 476 -15.39 3.75 -29.79
C LEU A 476 -14.29 4.43 -30.60
N ALA A 477 -13.70 5.47 -30.03
CA ALA A 477 -12.49 6.10 -30.53
C ALA A 477 -11.24 5.34 -30.02
N ILE A 478 -11.02 4.14 -30.56
CA ILE A 478 -10.07 3.13 -30.05
C ILE A 478 -8.62 3.65 -29.97
N ALA A 479 -8.20 4.58 -30.83
CA ALA A 479 -6.83 5.10 -30.79
C ALA A 479 -6.47 5.72 -29.44
N GLN A 480 -7.44 6.36 -28.76
CA GLN A 480 -7.23 6.95 -27.44
C GLN A 480 -7.12 5.92 -26.31
N SER A 481 -7.45 4.65 -26.55
CA SER A 481 -7.32 3.59 -25.55
C SER A 481 -5.87 3.37 -25.11
N MET A 482 -4.89 3.73 -25.95
CA MET A 482 -3.46 3.74 -25.58
C MET A 482 -3.20 4.71 -24.41
N LEU A 483 -3.74 5.92 -24.49
CA LEU A 483 -3.62 6.94 -23.45
C LEU A 483 -4.29 6.47 -22.15
N TRP A 484 -5.46 5.85 -22.27
CA TRP A 484 -6.18 5.29 -21.14
C TRP A 484 -5.40 4.16 -20.45
N GLY A 485 -4.81 3.26 -21.24
CA GLY A 485 -3.94 2.19 -20.75
C GLY A 485 -2.73 2.74 -20.00
N LEU A 486 -2.04 3.72 -20.58
CA LEU A 486 -0.91 4.40 -19.94
C LEU A 486 -1.32 5.07 -18.62
N GLY A 487 -2.48 5.73 -18.58
CA GLY A 487 -3.01 6.30 -17.35
C GLY A 487 -3.19 5.26 -16.24
N ARG A 488 -3.73 4.08 -16.56
CA ARG A 488 -3.87 3.01 -15.57
C ARG A 488 -2.52 2.50 -15.04
N VAL A 489 -1.45 2.57 -15.85
CA VAL A 489 -0.09 2.27 -15.39
C VAL A 489 0.44 3.39 -14.49
N LEU A 490 0.27 4.66 -14.90
CA LEU A 490 0.63 5.84 -14.11
C LEU A 490 0.00 5.82 -12.70
N ALA A 491 -1.28 5.44 -12.60
CA ALA A 491 -1.98 5.32 -11.32
C ALA A 491 -1.33 4.32 -10.35
N VAL A 492 -0.68 3.27 -10.88
CA VAL A 492 -0.02 2.22 -10.08
C VAL A 492 1.44 2.55 -9.82
N GLU A 493 2.17 2.96 -10.85
CA GLU A 493 3.63 3.16 -10.76
C GLU A 493 4.01 4.50 -10.14
N GLN A 494 3.21 5.55 -10.33
CA GLN A 494 3.54 6.92 -9.96
C GLN A 494 2.33 7.66 -9.35
N PRO A 495 1.76 7.16 -8.23
CA PRO A 495 0.50 7.67 -7.66
C PRO A 495 0.57 9.13 -7.21
N LEU A 496 1.75 9.65 -6.87
CA LEU A 496 1.95 11.06 -6.51
C LEU A 496 1.68 12.03 -7.67
N HIS A 497 1.85 11.58 -8.91
CA HIS A 497 1.58 12.36 -10.12
C HIS A 497 0.20 12.03 -10.71
N TRP A 498 -0.60 11.17 -10.07
CA TRP A 498 -1.90 10.77 -10.59
C TRP A 498 -2.97 11.83 -10.29
N GLY A 499 -3.43 12.53 -11.35
CA GLY A 499 -4.58 13.43 -11.26
C GLY A 499 -5.90 12.72 -11.55
N GLY A 500 -5.93 11.85 -12.56
CA GLY A 500 -7.10 11.05 -12.92
C GLY A 500 -7.22 10.76 -14.42
N LEU A 501 -8.15 9.88 -14.76
CA LEU A 501 -8.55 9.57 -16.15
C LEU A 501 -9.98 10.03 -16.37
N ILE A 502 -10.21 10.82 -17.43
CA ILE A 502 -11.52 11.37 -17.77
C ILE A 502 -11.84 11.05 -19.23
N ASP A 503 -12.94 10.35 -19.50
CA ASP A 503 -13.45 10.10 -20.85
C ASP A 503 -14.70 10.93 -21.12
N LEU A 504 -14.54 11.97 -21.92
CA LEU A 504 -15.58 12.91 -22.31
C LEU A 504 -16.63 12.26 -23.20
N ASP A 505 -17.83 12.82 -23.16
CA ASP A 505 -18.92 12.44 -24.04
C ASP A 505 -18.59 12.81 -25.49
N PRO A 506 -18.65 11.87 -26.45
CA PRO A 506 -18.40 12.19 -27.86
C PRO A 506 -19.44 13.15 -28.46
N GLU A 507 -20.66 13.22 -27.93
CA GLU A 507 -21.76 14.03 -28.48
C GLU A 507 -21.86 15.43 -27.85
N THR A 508 -20.95 15.77 -26.93
CA THR A 508 -21.02 17.05 -26.20
C THR A 508 -20.33 18.19 -26.95
N SER A 509 -20.77 19.42 -26.68
CA SER A 509 -20.14 20.62 -27.23
C SER A 509 -18.78 20.90 -26.56
N VAL A 510 -17.91 21.65 -27.24
CA VAL A 510 -16.62 22.11 -26.69
C VAL A 510 -16.79 22.85 -25.35
N VAL A 511 -17.82 23.71 -25.25
CA VAL A 511 -18.13 24.48 -24.04
C VAL A 511 -18.49 23.57 -22.88
N GLN A 512 -19.39 22.61 -23.13
CA GLN A 512 -19.82 21.67 -22.10
C GLN A 512 -18.69 20.73 -21.68
N ALA A 513 -17.89 20.21 -22.63
CA ALA A 513 -16.71 19.41 -22.33
C ALA A 513 -15.73 20.15 -21.40
N ALA A 514 -15.47 21.44 -21.68
CA ALA A 514 -14.63 22.26 -20.82
C ALA A 514 -15.27 22.45 -19.43
N THR A 515 -16.58 22.68 -19.35
CA THR A 515 -17.30 22.81 -18.07
C THR A 515 -17.23 21.52 -17.24
N ASP A 516 -17.42 20.36 -17.87
CA ASP A 516 -17.29 19.05 -17.21
C ASP A 516 -15.87 18.85 -16.65
N LEU A 517 -14.85 19.27 -17.39
CA LEU A 517 -13.46 19.24 -16.94
C LEU A 517 -13.22 20.18 -15.76
N VAL A 518 -13.67 21.45 -15.82
CA VAL A 518 -13.52 22.41 -14.71
C VAL A 518 -14.14 21.85 -13.44
N GLN A 519 -15.36 21.33 -13.51
CA GLN A 519 -16.05 20.75 -12.35
C GLN A 519 -15.25 19.60 -11.74
N THR A 520 -14.73 18.71 -12.58
CA THR A 520 -13.93 17.55 -12.14
C THR A 520 -12.60 17.98 -11.52
N LEU A 521 -11.88 18.91 -12.15
CA LEU A 521 -10.60 19.41 -11.67
C LEU A 521 -10.71 20.14 -10.33
N ARG A 522 -11.83 20.84 -10.10
CA ARG A 522 -12.13 21.50 -8.81
C ARG A 522 -12.53 20.53 -7.71
N ALA A 523 -13.09 19.38 -8.05
CA ALA A 523 -13.39 18.32 -7.10
C ALA A 523 -12.12 17.61 -6.58
N GLY A 524 -10.97 17.81 -7.23
CA GLY A 524 -9.67 17.26 -6.84
C GLY A 524 -9.29 16.01 -7.66
N SER A 525 -8.27 15.28 -7.21
CA SER A 525 -7.88 14.03 -7.85
C SER A 525 -8.99 12.99 -7.72
N ALA A 526 -9.34 12.36 -8.84
CA ALA A 526 -10.30 11.27 -8.83
C ALA A 526 -9.56 9.96 -8.50
N ALA A 527 -9.97 9.29 -7.42
CA ALA A 527 -9.44 7.97 -7.05
C ALA A 527 -9.64 6.93 -8.16
N GLU A 528 -10.60 7.17 -9.07
CA GLU A 528 -11.04 6.21 -10.08
C GLU A 528 -11.17 6.86 -11.46
N PRO A 529 -11.00 6.08 -12.54
CA PRO A 529 -11.28 6.56 -13.89
C PRO A 529 -12.77 6.89 -14.07
N LEU A 530 -13.04 8.05 -14.68
CA LEU A 530 -14.38 8.60 -14.89
C LEU A 530 -14.71 8.69 -16.38
N ALA A 531 -15.97 8.47 -16.73
CA ALA A 531 -16.52 8.75 -18.05
C ALA A 531 -17.81 9.56 -17.92
N VAL A 532 -18.06 10.50 -18.83
CA VAL A 532 -19.32 11.24 -18.90
C VAL A 532 -20.09 10.87 -20.17
N ARG A 533 -21.39 10.59 -20.04
CA ARG A 533 -22.32 10.35 -21.16
C ARG A 533 -23.65 11.02 -20.87
N GLN A 534 -24.12 11.85 -21.79
CA GLN A 534 -25.39 12.59 -21.70
C GLN A 534 -25.51 13.37 -20.38
N GLY A 535 -24.40 13.97 -19.94
CA GLY A 535 -24.32 14.71 -18.67
C GLY A 535 -24.34 13.85 -17.40
N GLN A 536 -24.29 12.52 -17.53
CA GLN A 536 -24.18 11.58 -16.40
C GLN A 536 -22.74 11.08 -16.27
N TRP A 537 -22.23 11.08 -15.03
CA TRP A 537 -20.89 10.60 -14.69
C TRP A 537 -20.92 9.13 -14.30
N TYR A 538 -19.97 8.37 -14.82
CA TYR A 538 -19.78 6.93 -14.59
C TYR A 538 -18.38 6.70 -14.06
N ALA A 539 -18.25 5.86 -13.03
CA ALA A 539 -16.96 5.41 -12.50
C ALA A 539 -16.79 3.91 -12.74
N ALA A 540 -15.57 3.48 -13.07
CA ALA A 540 -15.28 2.06 -13.25
C ALA A 540 -15.41 1.30 -11.91
N ARG A 541 -16.24 0.25 -11.88
CA ARG A 541 -16.42 -0.64 -10.72
C ARG A 541 -16.41 -2.10 -11.13
N LEU A 542 -15.84 -2.94 -10.28
CA LEU A 542 -16.02 -4.38 -10.37
C LEU A 542 -17.38 -4.74 -9.78
N VAL A 543 -18.21 -5.40 -10.59
CA VAL A 543 -19.51 -5.92 -10.17
C VAL A 543 -19.54 -7.43 -10.39
N ARG A 544 -20.23 -8.16 -9.50
CA ARG A 544 -20.50 -9.58 -9.74
C ARG A 544 -21.43 -9.70 -10.94
N GLN A 545 -20.87 -10.10 -12.07
CA GLN A 545 -21.65 -10.46 -13.23
C GLN A 545 -21.94 -11.95 -13.18
N ALA A 546 -23.22 -12.33 -13.13
CA ALA A 546 -23.60 -13.69 -13.39
C ALA A 546 -23.25 -13.99 -14.86
N ILE A 547 -22.24 -14.83 -15.08
CA ILE A 547 -21.91 -15.31 -16.42
C ILE A 547 -23.12 -16.14 -16.85
N ALA A 548 -24.03 -15.54 -17.62
CA ALA A 548 -25.04 -16.30 -18.34
C ALA A 548 -24.25 -17.32 -19.15
N ALA A 549 -24.51 -18.61 -18.92
CA ALA A 549 -23.90 -19.67 -19.68
C ALA A 549 -24.28 -19.46 -21.15
N GLN A 550 -23.48 -18.70 -21.88
CA GLN A 550 -23.57 -18.63 -23.33
C GLN A 550 -23.21 -20.02 -23.80
N SER A 551 -24.26 -20.80 -24.08
CA SER A 551 -24.21 -22.11 -24.68
C SER A 551 -23.83 -21.98 -26.16
N SER A 552 -22.69 -21.35 -26.44
CA SER A 552 -21.94 -21.68 -27.64
C SER A 552 -21.51 -23.14 -27.46
N PRO A 553 -21.73 -24.02 -28.44
CA PRO A 553 -21.24 -25.39 -28.35
C PRO A 553 -19.73 -25.35 -28.06
N PRO A 554 -19.22 -26.20 -27.16
CA PRO A 554 -17.79 -26.21 -26.83
C PRO A 554 -17.00 -26.37 -28.14
N TYR A 555 -16.04 -25.47 -28.36
CA TYR A 555 -15.16 -25.54 -29.52
C TYR A 555 -14.47 -26.92 -29.50
N GLN A 556 -14.62 -27.67 -30.59
CA GLN A 556 -14.01 -29.00 -30.72
C GLN A 556 -12.64 -28.87 -31.35
N TRP A 557 -11.60 -29.22 -30.59
CA TRP A 557 -10.24 -29.32 -31.10
C TRP A 557 -10.15 -30.49 -32.05
N ARG A 558 -9.61 -30.23 -33.25
CA ARG A 558 -9.45 -31.22 -34.29
C ARG A 558 -8.03 -31.75 -34.23
N SER A 559 -7.90 -33.07 -34.12
CA SER A 559 -6.60 -33.74 -34.09
C SER A 559 -5.80 -33.58 -35.37
N GLN A 560 -6.45 -33.16 -36.47
CA GLN A 560 -5.82 -32.95 -37.78
C GLN A 560 -5.45 -31.48 -38.00
N ASP A 561 -5.74 -30.56 -37.09
CA ASP A 561 -5.42 -29.14 -37.27
C ASP A 561 -4.14 -28.77 -36.50
N SER A 562 -3.43 -27.76 -37.00
CA SER A 562 -2.25 -27.17 -36.35
C SER A 562 -2.61 -25.88 -35.64
N TYR A 563 -2.12 -25.72 -34.41
CA TYR A 563 -2.44 -24.58 -33.55
C TYR A 563 -1.18 -23.80 -33.19
N LEU A 564 -1.16 -22.50 -33.50
CA LEU A 564 -0.06 -21.59 -33.18
C LEU A 564 -0.33 -20.90 -31.84
N ILE A 565 0.61 -21.04 -30.90
CA ILE A 565 0.57 -20.39 -29.58
C ILE A 565 1.70 -19.37 -29.52
N THR A 566 1.35 -18.09 -29.43
CA THR A 566 2.31 -17.00 -29.21
C THR A 566 2.70 -16.92 -27.73
N GLY A 567 3.98 -16.68 -27.45
CA GLY A 567 4.50 -16.84 -26.09
C GLY A 567 4.48 -18.31 -25.61
N GLY A 568 4.49 -19.27 -26.52
CA GLY A 568 4.23 -20.69 -26.23
C GLY A 568 5.22 -21.38 -25.28
N LEU A 569 6.37 -20.77 -24.98
CA LEU A 569 7.34 -21.25 -23.99
C LEU A 569 7.23 -20.56 -22.62
N GLY A 570 6.29 -19.64 -22.44
CA GLY A 570 5.95 -19.06 -21.13
C GLY A 570 5.00 -19.97 -20.35
N ASP A 571 4.87 -19.72 -19.05
CA ASP A 571 4.09 -20.58 -18.15
C ASP A 571 2.64 -20.76 -18.59
N LEU A 572 1.98 -19.67 -19.00
CA LEU A 572 0.60 -19.71 -19.49
C LEU A 572 0.50 -20.39 -20.87
N GLY A 573 1.45 -20.12 -21.78
CA GLY A 573 1.48 -20.73 -23.11
C GLY A 573 1.57 -22.25 -23.03
N LEU A 574 2.43 -22.77 -22.14
CA LEU A 574 2.58 -24.20 -21.89
C LEU A 574 1.36 -24.82 -21.19
N ALA A 575 0.75 -24.10 -20.23
CA ALA A 575 -0.47 -24.56 -19.59
C ALA A 575 -1.65 -24.68 -20.57
N ILE A 576 -1.80 -23.69 -21.46
CA ILE A 576 -2.81 -23.71 -22.52
C ILE A 576 -2.53 -24.81 -23.52
N ALA A 577 -1.25 -25.01 -23.92
CA ALA A 577 -0.84 -26.12 -24.75
C ALA A 577 -1.26 -27.47 -24.14
N GLY A 578 -1.02 -27.66 -22.84
CA GLY A 578 -1.45 -28.85 -22.08
C GLY A 578 -2.95 -29.05 -22.14
N TRP A 579 -3.71 -28.01 -21.78
CA TRP A 579 -5.17 -28.06 -21.84
C TRP A 579 -5.68 -28.37 -23.26
N MET A 580 -5.13 -27.74 -24.30
CA MET A 580 -5.51 -27.99 -25.70
C MET A 580 -5.27 -29.45 -26.09
N VAL A 581 -4.17 -30.06 -25.67
CA VAL A 581 -3.87 -31.48 -25.92
C VAL A 581 -4.84 -32.39 -25.19
N GLU A 582 -5.19 -32.08 -23.94
CA GLU A 582 -6.24 -32.79 -23.20
C GLU A 582 -7.59 -32.72 -23.90
N GLN A 583 -7.90 -31.58 -24.54
CA GLN A 583 -9.15 -31.37 -25.28
C GLN A 583 -9.13 -31.91 -26.73
N GLY A 584 -8.01 -32.47 -27.20
CA GLY A 584 -7.92 -33.19 -28.48
C GLY A 584 -7.00 -32.59 -29.55
N ALA A 585 -6.34 -31.45 -29.29
CA ALA A 585 -5.32 -30.92 -30.19
C ALA A 585 -4.12 -31.87 -30.27
N ARG A 586 -3.54 -32.04 -31.47
CA ARG A 586 -2.39 -32.93 -31.68
C ARG A 586 -1.20 -32.29 -32.39
N HIS A 587 -1.37 -31.15 -33.04
CA HIS A 587 -0.27 -30.43 -33.68
C HIS A 587 -0.17 -29.01 -33.11
N LEU A 588 0.88 -28.75 -32.35
CA LEU A 588 1.11 -27.46 -31.71
C LEU A 588 2.36 -26.79 -32.25
N ILE A 589 2.29 -25.49 -32.52
CA ILE A 589 3.42 -24.65 -32.87
C ILE A 589 3.60 -23.65 -31.74
N LEU A 590 4.70 -23.77 -30.98
CA LEU A 590 5.04 -22.84 -29.91
C LEU A 590 5.96 -21.77 -30.47
N LEU A 591 5.44 -20.55 -30.60
CA LEU A 591 6.19 -19.38 -31.04
C LEU A 591 6.70 -18.61 -29.82
N SER A 592 8.01 -18.39 -29.74
CA SER A 592 8.62 -17.63 -28.63
C SER A 592 9.86 -16.88 -29.08
N ARG A 593 10.18 -15.78 -28.39
CA ARG A 593 11.49 -15.10 -28.54
C ARG A 593 12.65 -15.95 -28.02
N ARG A 594 12.36 -16.88 -27.10
CA ARG A 594 13.36 -17.75 -26.48
C ARG A 594 13.67 -18.93 -27.39
N VAL A 595 14.93 -19.05 -27.78
CA VAL A 595 15.43 -20.23 -28.50
C VAL A 595 15.74 -21.34 -27.49
N LEU A 596 15.14 -22.51 -27.67
CA LEU A 596 15.55 -23.70 -26.92
C LEU A 596 16.77 -24.35 -27.58
N PRO A 597 17.67 -24.95 -26.78
CA PRO A 597 18.79 -25.71 -27.33
C PRO A 597 18.28 -26.90 -28.18
N PRO A 598 19.11 -27.45 -29.08
CA PRO A 598 18.74 -28.61 -29.89
C PRO A 598 18.30 -29.81 -29.04
N ARG A 599 17.29 -30.55 -29.50
CA ARG A 599 16.71 -31.72 -28.79
C ARG A 599 17.73 -32.73 -28.23
N PRO A 600 18.85 -33.06 -28.90
CA PRO A 600 19.85 -33.98 -28.33
C PRO A 600 20.46 -33.52 -27.00
N GLN A 601 20.42 -32.23 -26.68
CA GLN A 601 20.97 -31.66 -25.44
C GLN A 601 19.95 -31.66 -24.29
N TRP A 602 18.68 -31.96 -24.56
CA TRP A 602 17.60 -31.83 -23.57
C TRP A 602 17.77 -32.77 -22.38
N GLN A 603 18.32 -33.98 -22.60
CA GLN A 603 18.50 -34.96 -21.54
C GLN A 603 19.54 -34.51 -20.50
N ALA A 604 20.62 -33.86 -20.94
CA ALA A 604 21.62 -33.29 -20.03
C ALA A 604 21.06 -32.10 -19.24
N ILE A 605 20.32 -31.22 -19.90
CA ILE A 605 19.69 -30.04 -19.29
C ILE A 605 18.61 -30.43 -18.27
N ALA A 606 17.84 -31.48 -18.57
CA ALA A 606 16.85 -32.03 -17.65
C ALA A 606 17.51 -32.63 -16.39
N ALA A 607 18.71 -33.24 -16.52
CA ALA A 607 19.45 -33.80 -15.40
C ALA A 607 20.09 -32.74 -14.49
N GLU A 608 20.49 -31.59 -15.03
CA GLU A 608 21.11 -30.50 -14.27
C GLU A 608 20.12 -29.67 -13.44
N GLY A 609 18.84 -29.59 -13.84
CA GLY A 609 17.72 -29.04 -13.07
C GLY A 609 17.76 -27.53 -12.76
N LYS A 610 18.84 -26.80 -13.10
CA LYS A 610 19.03 -25.37 -12.79
C LYS A 610 18.96 -24.44 -14.02
N SER A 611 18.61 -24.96 -15.19
CA SER A 611 18.53 -24.17 -16.43
C SER A 611 17.16 -23.52 -16.60
N VAL A 612 17.14 -22.28 -17.11
CA VAL A 612 15.90 -21.59 -17.55
C VAL A 612 15.15 -22.32 -18.66
N HIS A 613 15.79 -23.31 -19.29
CA HIS A 613 15.19 -24.17 -20.33
C HIS A 613 14.59 -25.46 -19.76
N ALA A 614 14.89 -25.84 -18.52
CA ALA A 614 14.50 -27.13 -17.96
C ALA A 614 12.97 -27.30 -17.89
N ALA A 615 12.26 -26.30 -17.36
CA ALA A 615 10.80 -26.34 -17.25
C ALA A 615 10.08 -26.36 -18.61
N PRO A 616 10.40 -25.49 -19.59
CA PRO A 616 9.83 -25.59 -20.93
C PRO A 616 10.08 -26.92 -21.64
N ILE A 617 11.31 -27.47 -21.51
CA ILE A 617 11.67 -28.77 -22.10
C ILE A 617 10.82 -29.89 -21.49
N ALA A 618 10.70 -29.94 -20.18
CA ALA A 618 9.90 -30.94 -19.48
C ALA A 618 8.42 -30.86 -19.87
N ALA A 619 7.87 -29.64 -19.98
CA ALA A 619 6.50 -29.42 -20.43
C ALA A 619 6.28 -29.92 -21.87
N ILE A 620 7.19 -29.59 -22.81
CA ILE A 620 7.12 -30.07 -24.19
C ILE A 620 7.16 -31.60 -24.24
N GLN A 621 8.08 -32.23 -23.49
CA GLN A 621 8.18 -33.68 -23.43
C GLN A 621 6.89 -34.32 -22.87
N ALA A 622 6.23 -33.69 -21.91
CA ALA A 622 4.94 -34.16 -21.39
C ALA A 622 3.82 -34.06 -22.44
N LEU A 623 3.76 -32.96 -23.20
CA LEU A 623 2.81 -32.82 -24.32
C LEU A 623 3.02 -33.92 -25.38
N GLU A 624 4.29 -34.22 -25.69
CA GLU A 624 4.65 -35.27 -26.65
C GLU A 624 4.29 -36.67 -26.16
N GLN A 625 4.46 -36.94 -24.86
CA GLN A 625 4.02 -38.20 -24.24
C GLN A 625 2.49 -38.36 -24.28
N GLN A 626 1.75 -37.26 -24.28
CA GLN A 626 0.29 -37.25 -24.47
C GLN A 626 -0.14 -37.38 -25.95
N GLY A 627 0.82 -37.56 -26.86
CA GLY A 627 0.56 -37.82 -28.29
C GLY A 627 0.47 -36.56 -29.15
N ALA A 628 0.88 -35.40 -28.65
CA ALA A 628 1.00 -34.20 -29.46
C ALA A 628 2.35 -34.14 -30.18
N THR A 629 2.37 -33.57 -31.39
CA THR A 629 3.60 -33.14 -32.06
C THR A 629 3.81 -31.66 -31.82
N VAL A 630 4.94 -31.30 -31.22
CA VAL A 630 5.29 -29.92 -30.89
C VAL A 630 6.38 -29.39 -31.80
N TYR A 631 6.05 -28.34 -32.54
CA TYR A 631 6.97 -27.56 -33.37
C TYR A 631 7.38 -26.28 -32.64
N LEU A 632 8.63 -25.89 -32.81
CA LEU A 632 9.19 -24.70 -32.16
C LEU A 632 9.54 -23.68 -33.23
N ALA A 633 8.97 -22.49 -33.11
CA ALA A 633 9.27 -21.34 -33.96
C ALA A 633 9.79 -20.18 -33.11
N THR A 634 10.65 -19.36 -33.71
CA THR A 634 11.24 -18.19 -33.03
C THR A 634 10.85 -16.92 -33.74
N ALA A 635 10.14 -16.02 -33.05
CA ALA A 635 9.92 -14.66 -33.50
C ALA A 635 9.60 -13.75 -32.31
N ASP A 636 9.96 -12.48 -32.42
CA ASP A 636 9.27 -11.41 -31.72
C ASP A 636 8.00 -11.04 -32.49
N VAL A 637 6.83 -11.23 -31.87
CA VAL A 637 5.53 -10.95 -32.51
C VAL A 637 5.33 -9.46 -32.80
N SER A 638 6.13 -8.57 -32.21
CA SER A 638 6.15 -7.15 -32.57
C SER A 638 7.03 -6.83 -33.78
N CYS A 639 7.71 -7.81 -34.37
CA CYS A 639 8.59 -7.63 -35.53
C CYS A 639 8.04 -8.37 -36.75
N VAL A 640 7.49 -7.62 -37.71
CA VAL A 640 6.83 -8.18 -38.90
C VAL A 640 7.75 -9.15 -39.67
N ASP A 641 9.00 -8.77 -39.92
CA ASP A 641 9.96 -9.59 -40.65
C ASP A 641 10.23 -10.94 -39.94
N GLN A 642 10.30 -10.94 -38.61
CA GLN A 642 10.53 -12.17 -37.84
C GLN A 642 9.29 -13.08 -37.87
N VAL A 643 8.09 -12.50 -37.82
CA VAL A 643 6.84 -13.25 -37.91
C VAL A 643 6.69 -13.86 -39.30
N GLU A 644 6.99 -13.12 -40.37
CA GLU A 644 6.98 -13.63 -41.75
C GLU A 644 7.92 -14.84 -41.89
N VAL A 645 9.18 -14.71 -41.44
CA VAL A 645 10.15 -15.82 -41.48
C VAL A 645 9.67 -17.02 -40.66
N ALA A 646 9.08 -16.80 -39.49
CA ALA A 646 8.55 -17.88 -38.67
C ALA A 646 7.34 -18.57 -39.32
N LEU A 647 6.44 -17.82 -39.95
CA LEU A 647 5.29 -18.36 -40.66
C LEU A 647 5.71 -19.13 -41.92
N ASP A 648 6.73 -18.66 -42.65
CA ASP A 648 7.31 -19.40 -43.77
C ASP A 648 7.92 -20.73 -43.33
N ALA A 649 8.66 -20.74 -42.22
CA ALA A 649 9.19 -21.96 -41.62
C ALA A 649 8.08 -22.93 -41.19
N VAL A 650 6.99 -22.40 -40.63
CA VAL A 650 5.79 -23.17 -40.26
C VAL A 650 5.13 -23.79 -41.50
N ASN A 651 4.95 -23.00 -42.56
CA ASN A 651 4.35 -23.46 -43.82
C ASN A 651 5.19 -24.53 -44.53
N ALA A 652 6.51 -24.51 -44.32
CA ALA A 652 7.43 -25.51 -44.88
C ALA A 652 7.41 -26.87 -44.15
N TRP A 653 6.88 -26.93 -42.92
CA TRP A 653 6.65 -28.20 -42.23
C TRP A 653 5.47 -28.91 -42.90
N ALA A 654 5.75 -29.90 -43.75
CA ALA A 654 4.82 -30.63 -44.62
C ALA A 654 3.77 -31.48 -43.85
N VAL A 655 2.95 -30.83 -43.03
CA VAL A 655 2.05 -31.49 -42.08
C VAL A 655 0.59 -31.29 -42.44
N LEU A 656 0.16 -30.32 -43.26
CA LEU A 656 -1.28 -30.16 -43.58
C LEU A 656 -1.61 -29.60 -44.98
N PRO A 657 -2.74 -30.05 -45.59
CA PRO A 657 -3.48 -29.22 -46.54
C PRO A 657 -4.05 -28.01 -45.81
N CYS A 658 -3.69 -26.81 -46.25
CA CYS A 658 -4.25 -25.54 -45.77
C CYS A 658 -5.75 -25.50 -46.05
N GLY A 659 -6.55 -25.98 -45.11
CA GLY A 659 -8.00 -26.08 -45.19
C GLY A 659 -8.63 -25.97 -43.80
N GLY A 660 -8.21 -25.00 -43.00
CA GLY A 660 -8.76 -24.77 -41.66
C GLY A 660 -8.14 -23.53 -41.03
N SER A 661 -8.98 -22.60 -40.62
CA SER A 661 -8.69 -21.31 -39.97
C SER A 661 -7.51 -21.33 -38.99
N PHE A 662 -6.50 -20.48 -39.22
CA PHE A 662 -5.60 -20.04 -38.16
C PHE A 662 -6.43 -19.34 -37.08
N THR A 663 -6.46 -19.88 -35.86
CA THR A 663 -7.06 -19.18 -34.72
C THR A 663 -5.92 -18.59 -33.90
N TRP A 664 -5.73 -17.28 -33.98
CA TRP A 664 -4.80 -16.54 -33.13
C TRP A 664 -5.38 -16.51 -31.70
N LEU A 665 -4.66 -17.11 -30.75
CA LEU A 665 -4.93 -16.92 -29.33
C LEU A 665 -3.86 -16.00 -28.78
N GLU A 666 -4.15 -14.70 -28.74
CA GLU A 666 -3.41 -13.76 -27.91
C GLU A 666 -3.85 -13.93 -26.46
N CYS A 667 -2.97 -14.45 -25.62
CA CYS A 667 -3.17 -14.40 -24.17
C CYS A 667 -2.82 -13.02 -23.63
N HIS A 668 -3.73 -12.06 -23.81
CA HIS A 668 -3.77 -10.88 -22.95
C HIS A 668 -4.62 -11.18 -21.71
N ASN A 669 -3.92 -11.55 -20.65
CA ASN A 669 -4.25 -11.40 -19.24
C ASN A 669 -5.73 -11.06 -18.92
N ARG A 670 -6.61 -12.06 -18.91
CA ARG A 670 -7.86 -12.05 -18.11
C ARG A 670 -8.19 -13.48 -17.68
N TYR A 671 -8.04 -13.72 -16.39
CA TYR A 671 -8.70 -14.77 -15.60
C TYR A 671 -8.69 -16.18 -16.19
N CYS A 672 -7.59 -16.92 -15.96
CA CYS A 672 -7.67 -18.37 -15.91
C CYS A 672 -8.28 -18.78 -14.56
N ARG A 673 -9.56 -19.18 -14.65
CA ARG A 673 -10.45 -19.93 -13.73
C ARG A 673 -10.18 -19.88 -12.22
#